data_AF-A0A7Y5LPG1-F1
#
_entry.id   AF-A0A7Y5LPG1-F1
#
_cell.length_a   1.000
_cell.length_b   1.000
_cell.length_c   1.000
_cell.angle_alpha   90.00
_cell.angle_beta   90.00
_cell.angle_gamma   90.00
#
_symmetry.space_group_name_H-M   'P 1'
#
loop_
_entity.id
_entity.type
_entity.pdbx_description
1 polymer ?
#
loop_
_entity_poly.entity_id
_entity_poly.type
_entity_poly.pdbx_seq_one_letter_code
_entity_poly.pdbx_strand_id
1 'polypeptide(L)'
;MYLKIKQWVWVVWVVLMGTAEIGCGGEEADPQTGSESHFLQSCDLGCGDGLSCVCGVCTQECGAATQCGVWNAGATCAAAKQPVWAALCGGEVPQVSLCLVECETSQDCGELGDGYVCELGLCVGAEVVGAISGGADGDGLDQIADDAGTDAGGVPTVDGGQDGEDGAQSDVGLPEVPLSECTVTDGSVVLTPTVYLCDCADGAVAECVPGDDANDGESPATPLRTLGAAFERYPLLPSGGAIAICRGGVIVGDAAAHHPIFHEEASAENPRGIRDYSAPWGTPTMPRPVVMATKEWPGLWLEAATPEGQTQGYVVQNVEFRGDAESMYAIWIGGGTSAVVVCGVLVDGFYNGIRILARDAGATAVERGKQVTIVDSHIRKTRSVGVLGIAHELTLDRCVVENTGTVDGETKHAVWLRNDTDVPVTKITIRNTKIIKPGELPDGKCSAVGLMIDGLVEDIEISQNEFLCSPGKGSMGFRAIQMGTFASKNAFYNVLIAGNELRHFGAMGIAVEACQGCGIENNVLVAESATIDIVGIVCPTRTPLPDEIPIDKITIRNNSVLIPDSPNGTGIRLGEDGSGHVVVSNTVMYGGDGPFGCYPLYPSVGETGTVDHNHCWAPNVGPTAWHPNFGDLAGWQTASNSDINSKYIDPQYTNSNIEEADLTPSNPQSPLVGSGHPTLSTTTDIEGKPRGESPNIGAYEL
;
A
#
# COMPACT_ATOMS: atom_id res chain seq x y z
N MET A 1 -16.56 51.81 -50.53
CA MET A 1 -15.15 52.01 -50.95
C MET A 1 -14.69 50.65 -51.49
N TYR A 2 -14.94 50.28 -52.75
CA TYR A 2 -14.02 50.40 -53.92
C TYR A 2 -12.61 49.86 -53.55
N LEU A 3 -12.07 48.72 -54.02
CA LEU A 3 -11.79 48.15 -55.37
C LEU A 3 -11.67 46.59 -55.23
N LYS A 4 -12.05 45.67 -56.14
CA LYS A 4 -11.81 45.37 -57.58
C LYS A 4 -10.41 44.81 -57.95
N ILE A 5 -10.43 43.74 -58.80
CA ILE A 5 -9.45 43.23 -59.83
C ILE A 5 -8.88 41.82 -59.51
N LYS A 6 -8.72 40.79 -60.39
CA LYS A 6 -9.06 40.38 -61.79
C LYS A 6 -8.68 38.86 -61.89
N GLN A 7 -9.52 37.95 -62.42
CA GLN A 7 -9.56 37.34 -63.78
C GLN A 7 -8.31 36.61 -64.31
N TRP A 8 -8.51 35.42 -64.95
CA TRP A 8 -7.86 34.74 -66.13
C TRP A 8 -8.10 33.20 -65.97
N VAL A 9 -9.05 32.46 -66.58
CA VAL A 9 -9.44 32.05 -67.98
C VAL A 9 -8.49 31.06 -68.70
N TRP A 10 -9.11 29.95 -69.21
CA TRP A 10 -8.81 29.05 -70.37
C TRP A 10 -8.60 27.55 -70.00
N VAL A 11 -9.04 26.49 -70.71
CA VAL A 11 -10.15 26.13 -71.64
C VAL A 11 -9.95 24.63 -72.06
N VAL A 12 -11.03 23.82 -71.98
CA VAL A 12 -11.55 22.71 -72.86
C VAL A 12 -10.61 21.77 -73.67
N TRP A 13 -10.86 20.44 -73.66
CA TRP A 13 -11.10 19.46 -74.79
C TRP A 13 -11.39 18.07 -74.17
N VAL A 14 -12.59 17.43 -74.23
CA VAL A 14 -13.36 16.73 -75.29
C VAL A 14 -13.07 15.20 -75.45
N VAL A 15 -14.07 14.39 -75.00
CA VAL A 15 -14.78 13.21 -75.59
C VAL A 15 -14.05 11.97 -76.13
N LEU A 16 -14.47 10.76 -75.67
CA LEU A 16 -14.83 9.53 -76.44
C LEU A 16 -15.31 8.40 -75.48
N MET A 17 -16.61 8.19 -75.29
CA MET A 17 -17.48 7.12 -75.84
C MET A 17 -16.94 5.67 -75.86
N GLY A 18 -17.66 4.77 -75.17
CA GLY A 18 -17.56 3.31 -75.35
C GLY A 18 -18.53 2.54 -74.44
N THR A 19 -19.65 2.08 -75.02
CA THR A 19 -20.82 1.36 -74.47
C THR A 19 -20.57 -0.11 -74.10
N ALA A 20 -21.23 -0.65 -73.07
CA ALA A 20 -22.00 -1.92 -73.12
C ALA A 20 -22.72 -2.22 -71.78
N GLU A 21 -24.01 -2.55 -71.87
CA GLU A 21 -24.95 -2.91 -70.80
C GLU A 21 -24.84 -4.39 -70.34
N ILE A 22 -25.44 -4.66 -69.16
CA ILE A 22 -26.04 -5.90 -68.57
C ILE A 22 -25.71 -5.79 -67.06
N GLY A 23 -26.61 -5.64 -66.07
CA GLY A 23 -28.03 -5.93 -65.93
C GLY A 23 -28.21 -6.79 -64.67
N CYS A 24 -28.78 -6.24 -63.59
CA CYS A 24 -29.67 -6.87 -62.58
C CYS A 24 -29.77 -6.00 -61.32
N GLY A 25 -31.01 -5.73 -60.88
CA GLY A 25 -31.34 -4.82 -59.80
C GLY A 25 -31.04 -5.34 -58.40
N GLY A 26 -30.66 -4.40 -57.54
CA GLY A 26 -30.70 -4.48 -56.09
C GLY A 26 -31.22 -3.14 -55.58
N GLU A 27 -32.00 -3.17 -54.52
CA GLU A 27 -32.65 -2.03 -53.87
C GLU A 27 -31.68 -0.86 -53.61
N GLU A 28 -32.16 0.36 -53.84
CA GLU A 28 -31.46 1.59 -53.46
C GLU A 28 -31.27 1.62 -51.93
N ALA A 29 -30.08 1.23 -51.47
CA ALA A 29 -29.53 1.79 -50.25
C ALA A 29 -29.03 3.20 -50.60
N ASP A 30 -29.58 4.22 -49.93
CA ASP A 30 -29.06 5.58 -50.02
C ASP A 30 -27.54 5.57 -49.82
N PRO A 31 -26.77 6.36 -50.60
CA PRO A 31 -25.34 6.49 -50.38
C PRO A 31 -25.12 7.08 -48.98
N GLN A 32 -24.72 6.24 -48.03
CA GLN A 32 -24.09 6.72 -46.80
C GLN A 32 -22.86 7.52 -47.22
N THR A 33 -22.96 8.83 -47.06
CA THR A 33 -21.86 9.77 -47.19
C THR A 33 -20.82 9.42 -46.13
N GLY A 34 -19.83 8.63 -46.52
CA GLY A 34 -18.62 8.40 -45.75
C GLY A 34 -17.69 9.61 -45.78
N SER A 35 -16.74 9.56 -44.85
CA SER A 35 -15.60 10.48 -44.66
C SER A 35 -16.02 11.75 -43.89
N GLU A 36 -16.04 11.82 -42.57
CA GLU A 36 -15.19 11.18 -41.57
C GLU A 36 -15.99 11.10 -40.26
N SER A 37 -16.28 9.89 -39.78
CA SER A 37 -16.86 9.78 -38.44
C SER A 37 -15.72 9.99 -37.45
N HIS A 38 -15.76 11.08 -36.69
CA HIS A 38 -14.90 11.28 -35.52
C HIS A 38 -15.08 10.20 -34.43
N PHE A 39 -15.88 9.17 -34.69
CA PHE A 39 -16.18 8.07 -33.79
C PHE A 39 -14.90 7.36 -33.32
N LEU A 40 -14.74 7.27 -32.00
CA LEU A 40 -13.61 6.71 -31.26
C LEU A 40 -12.26 7.43 -31.47
N GLN A 41 -12.26 8.63 -32.05
CA GLN A 41 -11.09 9.50 -32.11
C GLN A 41 -10.95 10.34 -30.83
N SER A 42 -9.74 10.87 -30.60
CA SER A 42 -9.48 11.84 -29.55
C SER A 42 -10.29 13.12 -29.77
N CYS A 43 -10.75 13.75 -28.69
CA CYS A 43 -11.48 15.01 -28.79
C CYS A 43 -10.99 16.06 -27.80
N ASP A 44 -10.34 17.09 -28.34
CA ASP A 44 -10.01 18.32 -27.61
C ASP A 44 -10.89 19.51 -28.04
N LEU A 45 -11.42 19.49 -29.28
CA LEU A 45 -12.14 20.63 -29.89
C LEU A 45 -13.57 20.28 -30.37
N GLY A 46 -14.10 19.15 -29.90
CA GLY A 46 -15.46 18.70 -30.16
C GLY A 46 -15.55 17.44 -31.02
N CYS A 47 -16.75 16.85 -31.04
CA CYS A 47 -17.06 15.68 -31.86
C CYS A 47 -18.00 16.08 -32.99
N GLY A 48 -17.92 15.39 -34.13
CA GLY A 48 -18.85 15.58 -35.25
C GLY A 48 -20.31 15.35 -34.84
N ASP A 49 -21.24 15.78 -35.70
CA ASP A 49 -22.68 15.73 -35.44
C ASP A 49 -23.13 14.35 -34.93
N GLY A 50 -23.80 14.32 -33.78
CA GLY A 50 -24.35 13.10 -33.16
C GLY A 50 -23.43 12.35 -32.21
N LEU A 51 -22.17 12.80 -32.06
CA LEU A 51 -21.22 12.27 -31.08
C LEU A 51 -20.99 13.29 -29.95
N SER A 52 -20.58 12.80 -28.80
CA SER A 52 -20.18 13.58 -27.62
C SER A 52 -18.77 13.18 -27.20
N CYS A 53 -18.01 14.15 -26.70
CA CYS A 53 -16.68 13.90 -26.17
C CYS A 53 -16.82 13.34 -24.76
N VAL A 54 -16.60 12.05 -24.58
CA VAL A 54 -16.66 11.37 -23.29
C VAL A 54 -15.26 10.89 -22.96
N CYS A 55 -14.64 11.49 -21.93
CA CYS A 55 -13.30 11.15 -21.48
C CYS A 55 -12.23 11.20 -22.58
N GLY A 56 -12.25 12.28 -23.37
CA GLY A 56 -11.31 12.47 -24.47
C GLY A 56 -11.58 11.58 -25.68
N VAL A 57 -12.66 10.80 -25.72
CA VAL A 57 -13.03 9.96 -26.86
C VAL A 57 -14.41 10.34 -27.41
N CYS A 58 -14.52 10.54 -28.72
CA CYS A 58 -15.79 10.80 -29.38
C CYS A 58 -16.65 9.54 -29.47
N THR A 59 -17.71 9.46 -28.69
CA THR A 59 -18.67 8.34 -28.69
C THR A 59 -20.10 8.87 -28.51
N GLN A 60 -21.08 8.00 -28.45
CA GLN A 60 -22.47 8.35 -28.19
C GLN A 60 -23.02 7.50 -27.05
N GLU A 61 -23.78 8.12 -26.15
CA GLU A 61 -24.63 7.39 -25.21
C GLU A 61 -25.66 6.56 -25.96
N CYS A 62 -25.86 5.34 -25.49
CA CYS A 62 -26.78 4.39 -26.10
C CYS A 62 -27.56 3.63 -25.02
N GLY A 63 -28.78 3.24 -25.35
CA GLY A 63 -29.59 2.27 -24.61
C GLY A 63 -29.73 0.93 -25.33
N ALA A 64 -29.33 0.83 -26.60
CA ALA A 64 -29.35 -0.42 -27.37
C ALA A 64 -28.31 -0.42 -28.50
N ALA A 65 -27.80 -1.61 -28.85
CA ALA A 65 -26.77 -1.79 -29.88
C ALA A 65 -27.15 -1.24 -31.26
N THR A 66 -28.45 -1.22 -31.61
CA THR A 66 -28.93 -0.67 -32.88
C THR A 66 -28.66 0.83 -33.04
N GLN A 67 -28.46 1.56 -31.94
CA GLN A 67 -28.10 2.98 -31.96
C GLN A 67 -26.62 3.19 -32.33
N CYS A 68 -25.77 2.18 -32.13
CA CYS A 68 -24.34 2.25 -32.41
C CYS A 68 -23.99 1.83 -33.84
N GLY A 69 -24.82 0.98 -34.45
CA GLY A 69 -24.61 0.49 -35.81
C GLY A 69 -24.62 1.57 -36.90
N VAL A 70 -25.07 2.79 -36.59
CA VAL A 70 -24.98 3.95 -37.50
C VAL A 70 -23.57 4.51 -37.62
N TRP A 71 -22.71 4.28 -36.60
CA TRP A 71 -21.33 4.77 -36.56
C TRP A 71 -20.33 3.75 -37.10
N ASN A 72 -20.51 2.48 -36.72
CA ASN A 72 -19.73 1.37 -37.24
C ASN A 72 -20.53 0.07 -37.07
N ALA A 73 -20.45 -0.83 -38.05
CA ALA A 73 -21.20 -2.10 -38.01
C ALA A 73 -20.77 -3.02 -36.85
N GLY A 74 -19.52 -2.91 -36.39
CA GLY A 74 -18.98 -3.59 -35.22
C GLY A 74 -19.21 -2.86 -33.89
N ALA A 75 -19.84 -1.68 -33.89
CA ALA A 75 -20.11 -0.94 -32.67
C ALA A 75 -21.27 -1.55 -31.89
N THR A 76 -21.03 -1.84 -30.62
CA THR A 76 -22.02 -2.34 -29.66
C THR A 76 -22.33 -1.28 -28.62
N CYS A 77 -23.53 -1.36 -28.03
CA CYS A 77 -23.86 -0.54 -26.88
C CYS A 77 -23.42 -1.29 -25.63
N ALA A 78 -22.30 -0.87 -25.05
CA ALA A 78 -21.72 -1.50 -23.88
C ALA A 78 -21.77 -0.54 -22.70
N ALA A 79 -22.07 -1.09 -21.51
CA ALA A 79 -21.81 -0.37 -20.28
C ALA A 79 -20.33 0.03 -20.25
N ALA A 80 -20.02 1.22 -19.75
CA ALA A 80 -18.64 1.63 -19.56
C ALA A 80 -17.91 0.58 -18.71
N LYS A 81 -17.08 -0.26 -19.35
CA LYS A 81 -16.32 -1.30 -18.65
C LYS A 81 -15.34 -0.61 -17.70
N GLN A 82 -15.34 -1.07 -16.45
CA GLN A 82 -14.70 -0.41 -15.31
C GLN A 82 -13.17 -0.17 -15.42
N PRO A 83 -12.34 -0.94 -16.17
CA PRO A 83 -10.91 -0.64 -16.26
C PRO A 83 -10.54 0.42 -17.30
N VAL A 84 -11.13 0.36 -18.50
CA VAL A 84 -10.68 1.20 -19.64
C VAL A 84 -11.12 2.64 -19.47
N TRP A 85 -12.36 2.85 -19.03
CA TRP A 85 -12.87 4.19 -18.80
C TRP A 85 -12.28 4.82 -17.55
N ALA A 86 -11.96 4.04 -16.51
CA ALA A 86 -11.21 4.59 -15.37
C ALA A 86 -9.84 5.13 -15.82
N ALA A 87 -9.15 4.44 -16.73
CA ALA A 87 -7.89 4.92 -17.30
C ALA A 87 -8.08 6.17 -18.19
N LEU A 88 -9.12 6.20 -19.04
CA LEU A 88 -9.39 7.31 -19.96
C LEU A 88 -9.96 8.56 -19.27
N CYS A 89 -10.76 8.38 -18.23
CA CYS A 89 -11.50 9.44 -17.54
C CYS A 89 -10.81 9.92 -16.25
N GLY A 90 -9.54 9.55 -16.02
CA GLY A 90 -8.83 9.94 -14.81
C GLY A 90 -9.48 9.42 -13.51
N GLY A 91 -10.11 8.25 -13.56
CA GLY A 91 -10.76 7.59 -12.42
C GLY A 91 -12.30 7.68 -12.40
N GLU A 92 -12.92 8.59 -13.14
CA GLU A 92 -14.38 8.74 -13.16
C GLU A 92 -15.06 7.88 -14.25
N VAL A 93 -15.69 6.77 -13.87
CA VAL A 93 -16.38 5.90 -14.85
C VAL A 93 -17.74 6.49 -15.25
N PRO A 94 -18.03 6.71 -16.56
CA PRO A 94 -19.33 7.17 -17.02
C PRO A 94 -20.44 6.22 -16.57
N GLN A 95 -21.52 6.76 -15.98
CA GLN A 95 -22.68 5.96 -15.51
C GLN A 95 -23.66 5.58 -16.63
N VAL A 96 -23.27 5.78 -17.89
CA VAL A 96 -24.09 5.56 -19.08
C VAL A 96 -23.43 4.50 -19.98
N SER A 97 -24.23 3.81 -20.79
CA SER A 97 -23.69 2.91 -21.82
C SER A 97 -23.28 3.71 -23.06
N LEU A 98 -22.17 3.34 -23.67
CA LEU A 98 -21.55 4.07 -24.77
C LEU A 98 -21.38 3.16 -25.99
N CYS A 99 -21.41 3.75 -27.17
CA CYS A 99 -21.14 3.06 -28.42
C CYS A 99 -19.64 2.78 -28.58
N LEU A 100 -19.28 1.50 -28.61
CA LEU A 100 -17.89 1.04 -28.57
C LEU A 100 -17.64 -0.13 -29.51
N VAL A 101 -16.40 -0.27 -29.97
CA VAL A 101 -15.93 -1.45 -30.71
C VAL A 101 -14.96 -2.22 -29.81
N GLU A 102 -15.31 -3.45 -29.49
CA GLU A 102 -14.45 -4.35 -28.70
C GLU A 102 -13.36 -4.97 -29.59
N CYS A 103 -12.22 -5.26 -29.01
CA CYS A 103 -11.09 -5.89 -29.70
C CYS A 103 -10.31 -6.79 -28.74
N GLU A 104 -9.58 -7.76 -29.30
CA GLU A 104 -8.56 -8.52 -28.57
C GLU A 104 -7.15 -8.05 -28.97
N THR A 105 -7.00 -7.58 -30.20
CA THR A 105 -5.75 -7.12 -30.79
C THR A 105 -5.99 -5.86 -31.63
N SER A 106 -4.93 -5.07 -31.86
CA SER A 106 -5.03 -3.87 -32.71
C SER A 106 -5.44 -4.18 -34.16
N GLN A 107 -5.32 -5.43 -34.61
CA GLN A 107 -5.78 -5.84 -35.92
C GLN A 107 -7.33 -5.86 -36.02
N ASP A 108 -8.03 -6.11 -34.92
CA ASP A 108 -9.50 -6.14 -34.87
C ASP A 108 -10.09 -4.74 -35.09
N CYS A 109 -9.32 -3.69 -34.81
CA CYS A 109 -9.70 -2.30 -35.05
C CYS A 109 -9.55 -1.87 -36.51
N GLY A 110 -9.06 -2.75 -37.40
CA GLY A 110 -8.85 -2.41 -38.81
C GLY A 110 -10.12 -2.00 -39.56
N GLU A 111 -11.30 -2.41 -39.09
CA GLU A 111 -12.59 -1.98 -39.66
C GLU A 111 -12.93 -0.51 -39.40
N LEU A 112 -12.26 0.13 -38.43
CA LEU A 112 -12.36 1.57 -38.16
C LEU A 112 -11.40 2.40 -39.01
N GLY A 113 -10.45 1.76 -39.70
CA GLY A 113 -9.43 2.39 -40.55
C GLY A 113 -8.05 2.42 -39.91
N ASP A 114 -7.08 2.91 -40.68
CA ASP A 114 -5.72 3.11 -40.19
C ASP A 114 -5.70 4.18 -39.09
N GLY A 115 -5.01 3.92 -37.98
CA GLY A 115 -4.90 4.85 -36.85
C GLY A 115 -5.74 4.50 -35.63
N TYR A 116 -6.37 3.33 -35.58
CA TYR A 116 -6.97 2.77 -34.37
C TYR A 116 -6.12 1.61 -33.82
N VAL A 117 -6.05 1.51 -32.51
CA VAL A 117 -5.35 0.44 -31.79
C VAL A 117 -6.25 -0.14 -30.71
N CYS A 118 -5.97 -1.39 -30.35
CA CYS A 118 -6.70 -2.06 -29.28
C CYS A 118 -6.02 -1.75 -27.95
N GLU A 119 -6.70 -0.97 -27.11
CA GLU A 119 -6.23 -0.61 -25.78
C GLU A 119 -7.21 -1.16 -24.75
N LEU A 120 -6.70 -2.04 -23.88
CA LEU A 120 -7.47 -2.66 -22.80
C LEU A 120 -8.81 -3.30 -23.24
N GLY A 121 -8.87 -3.83 -24.46
CA GLY A 121 -10.02 -4.53 -25.02
C GLY A 121 -11.02 -3.65 -25.79
N LEU A 122 -10.69 -2.37 -26.04
CA LEU A 122 -11.49 -1.44 -26.84
C LEU A 122 -10.65 -0.79 -27.94
N CYS A 123 -11.26 -0.59 -29.11
CA CYS A 123 -10.64 0.17 -30.18
C CYS A 123 -10.71 1.66 -29.88
N VAL A 124 -9.55 2.31 -29.84
CA VAL A 124 -9.42 3.76 -29.66
C VAL A 124 -8.46 4.31 -30.71
N GLY A 125 -8.60 5.59 -31.06
CA GLY A 125 -7.62 6.25 -31.92
C GLY A 125 -6.21 6.18 -31.28
N ALA A 126 -5.18 5.88 -32.06
CA ALA A 126 -3.80 5.76 -31.61
C ALA A 126 -3.29 7.05 -30.93
N GLU A 127 -3.85 8.21 -31.30
CA GLU A 127 -3.59 9.50 -30.66
C GLU A 127 -4.11 9.56 -29.21
N VAL A 128 -5.22 8.87 -28.91
CA VAL A 128 -5.76 8.74 -27.54
C VAL A 128 -4.78 7.98 -26.66
N VAL A 129 -4.18 6.91 -27.18
CA VAL A 129 -3.17 6.12 -26.45
C VAL A 129 -1.93 6.96 -26.16
N GLY A 130 -1.56 7.87 -27.06
CA GLY A 130 -0.49 8.85 -26.85
C GLY A 130 -0.73 9.79 -25.66
N ALA A 131 -1.99 10.15 -25.38
CA ALA A 131 -2.36 10.98 -24.22
C ALA A 131 -2.36 10.17 -22.90
N ILE A 132 -2.80 8.91 -22.93
CA ILE A 132 -2.75 8.01 -21.77
C ILE A 132 -1.30 7.66 -21.40
N SER A 133 -0.44 7.46 -22.41
CA SER A 133 0.98 7.08 -22.22
C SER A 133 1.94 8.26 -22.14
N GLY A 134 1.50 9.48 -22.51
CA GLY A 134 2.34 10.67 -22.68
C GLY A 134 2.14 11.80 -21.66
N GLY A 135 1.45 11.56 -20.54
CA GLY A 135 1.24 12.55 -19.45
C GLY A 135 2.49 12.94 -18.65
N ALA A 136 3.68 12.87 -19.25
CA ALA A 136 4.93 13.37 -18.70
C ALA A 136 5.52 14.39 -19.70
N ASP A 137 4.91 15.58 -19.79
CA ASP A 137 5.59 16.86 -20.08
C ASP A 137 4.58 18.02 -19.92
N GLY A 138 5.02 19.10 -19.26
CA GLY A 138 4.16 20.14 -18.68
C GLY A 138 3.69 21.24 -19.65
N ASP A 139 2.54 21.82 -19.30
CA ASP A 139 2.21 23.27 -19.26
C ASP A 139 0.73 23.52 -19.59
N GLY A 140 -0.05 23.90 -18.57
CA GLY A 140 -1.23 24.78 -18.75
C GLY A 140 -2.55 24.33 -18.10
N LEU A 141 -3.20 25.32 -17.43
CA LEU A 141 -4.59 25.37 -16.90
C LEU A 141 -4.72 24.78 -15.49
N ASP A 142 -4.71 25.54 -14.39
CA ASP A 142 -5.46 26.73 -13.97
C ASP A 142 -6.99 26.60 -14.11
N GLN A 143 -7.63 26.54 -12.93
CA GLN A 143 -9.08 26.55 -12.61
C GLN A 143 -9.87 25.26 -12.90
N ILE A 144 -10.09 24.46 -11.85
CA ILE A 144 -11.41 24.14 -11.25
C ILE A 144 -11.11 23.59 -9.84
N ALA A 145 -11.25 24.46 -8.85
CA ALA A 145 -11.40 24.10 -7.45
C ALA A 145 -12.86 24.39 -7.07
N ASP A 146 -13.41 23.53 -6.20
CA ASP A 146 -14.69 23.61 -5.48
C ASP A 146 -15.64 22.44 -5.80
N ASP A 147 -15.48 21.33 -5.06
CA ASP A 147 -16.55 20.64 -4.30
C ASP A 147 -16.10 19.25 -3.81
N ALA A 148 -15.39 19.21 -2.68
CA ALA A 148 -15.22 17.99 -1.90
C ALA A 148 -16.34 17.92 -0.84
N GLY A 149 -17.47 17.34 -1.22
CA GLY A 149 -18.57 17.00 -0.33
C GLY A 149 -18.30 15.70 0.42
N THR A 150 -18.36 15.79 1.74
CA THR A 150 -18.52 14.69 2.69
C THR A 150 -19.69 13.78 2.30
N ASP A 151 -19.50 12.47 2.20
CA ASP A 151 -20.63 11.54 2.31
C ASP A 151 -20.31 10.32 3.17
N ALA A 152 -21.06 10.27 4.27
CA ALA A 152 -21.19 9.15 5.18
C ALA A 152 -22.27 8.18 4.64
N GLY A 153 -22.02 6.89 4.79
CA GLY A 153 -23.07 5.88 4.94
C GLY A 153 -23.93 5.59 3.70
N GLY A 154 -23.51 4.61 2.90
CA GLY A 154 -24.36 3.95 1.92
C GLY A 154 -23.96 2.49 1.73
N VAL A 155 -24.65 1.58 2.42
CA VAL A 155 -24.56 0.13 2.20
C VAL A 155 -25.24 -0.19 0.86
N PRO A 156 -24.56 -0.80 -0.13
CA PRO A 156 -25.25 -1.41 -1.25
C PRO A 156 -25.70 -2.82 -0.86
N THR A 157 -27.02 -3.03 -0.82
CA THR A 157 -27.62 -4.36 -0.90
C THR A 157 -27.32 -4.95 -2.26
N VAL A 158 -26.45 -5.96 -2.32
CA VAL A 158 -26.29 -6.83 -3.48
C VAL A 158 -27.20 -8.04 -3.27
N ASP A 159 -28.24 -8.13 -4.09
CA ASP A 159 -29.13 -9.28 -4.18
C ASP A 159 -28.83 -9.98 -5.52
N GLY A 160 -28.55 -11.29 -5.48
CA GLY A 160 -28.64 -12.16 -6.66
C GLY A 160 -27.36 -12.85 -7.15
N GLY A 161 -26.92 -13.87 -6.42
CA GLY A 161 -26.72 -15.24 -6.95
C GLY A 161 -25.67 -15.50 -8.02
N GLN A 162 -24.59 -16.15 -7.59
CA GLN A 162 -24.10 -17.38 -8.21
C GLN A 162 -23.32 -18.19 -7.17
N ASP A 163 -23.88 -19.34 -6.82
CA ASP A 163 -23.29 -20.32 -5.90
C ASP A 163 -22.03 -20.92 -6.57
N GLY A 164 -20.89 -20.28 -6.35
CA GLY A 164 -19.59 -20.91 -6.50
C GLY A 164 -19.23 -21.55 -5.17
N GLU A 165 -19.19 -22.88 -5.13
CA GLU A 165 -18.56 -23.61 -4.04
C GLU A 165 -17.08 -23.21 -3.98
N ASP A 166 -16.76 -22.20 -3.19
CA ASP A 166 -15.38 -21.93 -2.77
C ASP A 166 -14.96 -23.12 -1.91
N GLY A 167 -14.28 -24.06 -2.59
CA GLY A 167 -13.59 -25.16 -1.94
C GLY A 167 -12.69 -24.55 -0.87
N ALA A 168 -12.97 -24.91 0.38
CA ALA A 168 -12.09 -24.67 1.51
C ALA A 168 -10.67 -25.02 1.06
N GLN A 169 -9.86 -24.00 0.80
CA GLN A 169 -8.44 -24.18 0.60
C GLN A 169 -7.94 -24.85 1.88
N SER A 170 -7.62 -26.13 1.78
CA SER A 170 -6.92 -26.84 2.83
C SER A 170 -5.58 -26.13 2.97
N ASP A 171 -5.51 -25.25 3.94
CA ASP A 171 -4.32 -24.54 4.35
C ASP A 171 -3.26 -25.62 4.64
N VAL A 172 -2.34 -25.80 3.70
CA VAL A 172 -1.25 -26.76 3.85
C VAL A 172 -0.37 -26.17 4.93
N GLY A 173 -0.62 -26.61 6.17
CA GLY A 173 -0.13 -26.04 7.42
C GLY A 173 1.19 -25.29 7.29
N LEU A 174 1.08 -23.98 7.13
CA LEU A 174 2.16 -23.10 7.54
C LEU A 174 2.38 -23.39 9.03
N PRO A 175 3.62 -23.65 9.47
CA PRO A 175 3.88 -23.85 10.88
C PRO A 175 3.36 -22.61 11.61
N GLU A 176 2.46 -22.81 12.58
CA GLU A 176 1.99 -21.72 13.43
C GLU A 176 3.22 -21.02 14.00
N VAL A 177 3.39 -19.73 13.68
CA VAL A 177 4.39 -18.90 14.33
C VAL A 177 4.01 -18.90 15.81
N PRO A 178 4.84 -19.48 16.71
CA PRO A 178 4.50 -19.57 18.11
C PRO A 178 4.38 -18.15 18.67
N LEU A 179 3.14 -17.72 18.91
CA LEU A 179 2.85 -16.40 19.42
C LEU A 179 3.37 -16.29 20.84
N SER A 180 4.25 -15.31 21.09
CA SER A 180 4.64 -14.96 22.44
C SER A 180 3.41 -14.57 23.25
N GLU A 181 3.34 -15.06 24.48
CA GLU A 181 2.47 -14.47 25.51
C GLU A 181 2.78 -12.97 25.60
N CYS A 182 1.80 -12.16 26.01
CA CYS A 182 2.02 -10.75 26.22
C CYS A 182 3.24 -10.51 27.15
N THR A 183 4.32 -9.89 26.62
CA THR A 183 5.58 -9.71 27.35
C THR A 183 5.84 -8.28 27.82
N VAL A 184 4.81 -7.43 27.89
CA VAL A 184 5.04 -6.07 28.41
C VAL A 184 5.59 -6.18 29.84
N THR A 185 6.87 -5.83 30.00
CA THR A 185 7.64 -5.94 31.26
C THR A 185 8.01 -4.58 31.85
N ASP A 186 7.71 -3.48 31.16
CA ASP A 186 8.15 -2.14 31.59
C ASP A 186 7.02 -1.40 32.30
N GLY A 187 6.87 -1.65 33.61
CA GLY A 187 5.90 -0.97 34.48
C GLY A 187 4.43 -1.20 34.13
N SER A 188 4.14 -2.17 33.27
CA SER A 188 2.90 -2.33 32.54
C SER A 188 1.76 -2.92 33.35
N VAL A 189 0.66 -2.17 33.36
CA VAL A 189 -0.74 -2.57 33.54
C VAL A 189 -0.94 -4.05 33.92
N VAL A 190 -1.02 -4.32 35.23
CA VAL A 190 -1.47 -5.61 35.75
C VAL A 190 -2.99 -5.60 35.80
N LEU A 191 -3.62 -6.20 34.79
CA LEU A 191 -5.05 -6.47 34.84
C LEU A 191 -5.36 -7.60 35.82
N THR A 192 -6.29 -7.36 36.74
CA THR A 192 -6.81 -8.35 37.68
C THR A 192 -8.17 -8.86 37.18
N PRO A 193 -8.30 -10.18 36.90
CA PRO A 193 -9.59 -10.79 36.60
C PRO A 193 -10.64 -10.45 37.64
N THR A 194 -11.71 -9.78 37.22
CA THR A 194 -12.83 -9.40 38.10
C THR A 194 -14.13 -10.03 37.62
N VAL A 195 -14.31 -10.12 36.31
CA VAL A 195 -15.44 -10.80 35.68
C VAL A 195 -14.89 -11.99 34.91
N TYR A 196 -15.41 -13.20 35.14
CA TYR A 196 -14.95 -14.43 34.49
C TYR A 196 -15.98 -14.88 33.47
N LEU A 197 -15.51 -15.21 32.27
CA LEU A 197 -16.31 -15.63 31.13
C LEU A 197 -15.78 -16.96 30.59
N CYS A 198 -16.67 -17.92 30.37
CA CYS A 198 -16.31 -19.17 29.73
C CYS A 198 -17.48 -19.77 28.95
N ASP A 199 -17.24 -20.11 27.69
CA ASP A 199 -18.15 -20.93 26.91
C ASP A 199 -17.37 -21.98 26.14
N CYS A 200 -18.07 -23.06 25.80
CA CYS A 200 -17.51 -24.21 25.12
C CYS A 200 -18.21 -24.40 23.78
N ALA A 201 -18.28 -23.33 23.01
CA ALA A 201 -18.77 -23.37 21.65
C ALA A 201 -17.87 -24.25 20.76
N ASP A 202 -18.31 -24.48 19.53
CA ASP A 202 -17.60 -25.32 18.58
C ASP A 202 -16.16 -24.83 18.39
N GLY A 203 -15.19 -25.76 18.52
CA GLY A 203 -13.76 -25.48 18.47
C GLY A 203 -13.07 -25.38 19.84
N ALA A 204 -13.83 -25.36 20.94
CA ALA A 204 -13.26 -25.40 22.29
C ALA A 204 -12.53 -26.73 22.57
N VAL A 205 -11.61 -26.70 23.54
CA VAL A 205 -10.94 -27.93 24.01
C VAL A 205 -11.94 -28.88 24.66
N ALA A 206 -11.67 -30.19 24.61
CA ALA A 206 -12.59 -31.21 25.10
C ALA A 206 -12.89 -31.10 26.61
N GLU A 207 -11.94 -30.56 27.38
CA GLU A 207 -12.04 -30.36 28.82
C GLU A 207 -12.81 -29.08 29.20
N CYS A 208 -13.22 -28.28 28.22
CA CYS A 208 -13.92 -27.03 28.47
C CYS A 208 -15.22 -27.25 29.26
N VAL A 209 -15.42 -26.45 30.29
CA VAL A 209 -16.67 -26.42 31.07
C VAL A 209 -17.34 -25.05 30.89
N PRO A 210 -18.55 -24.99 30.31
CA PRO A 210 -19.21 -23.72 30.04
C PRO A 210 -19.68 -23.07 31.34
N GLY A 211 -19.70 -21.74 31.35
CA GLY A 211 -20.31 -20.94 32.39
C GLY A 211 -21.84 -20.96 32.33
N ASP A 212 -22.44 -20.10 33.14
CA ASP A 212 -23.88 -19.86 33.18
C ASP A 212 -24.10 -18.36 33.46
N ASP A 213 -24.93 -17.69 32.67
CA ASP A 213 -25.24 -16.26 32.88
C ASP A 213 -26.09 -16.01 34.13
N ALA A 214 -26.60 -17.07 34.77
CA ALA A 214 -27.17 -17.00 36.11
C ALA A 214 -26.10 -16.87 37.22
N ASN A 215 -24.81 -17.08 36.92
CA ASN A 215 -23.72 -16.87 37.85
C ASN A 215 -23.44 -15.38 38.08
N ASP A 216 -22.75 -15.06 39.17
CA ASP A 216 -22.28 -13.69 39.44
C ASP A 216 -21.11 -13.28 38.52
N GLY A 217 -20.35 -14.25 38.02
CA GLY A 217 -19.15 -14.01 37.22
C GLY A 217 -17.95 -13.52 38.03
N GLU A 218 -17.98 -13.55 39.36
CA GLU A 218 -16.93 -12.96 40.21
C GLU A 218 -15.81 -13.96 40.57
N SER A 219 -15.93 -15.22 40.12
CA SER A 219 -15.00 -16.30 40.41
C SER A 219 -14.75 -17.19 39.18
N PRO A 220 -13.53 -17.72 39.01
CA PRO A 220 -13.22 -18.64 37.91
C PRO A 220 -13.99 -19.97 37.99
N ALA A 221 -14.62 -20.28 39.14
CA ALA A 221 -15.45 -21.46 39.32
C ALA A 221 -16.94 -21.24 38.98
N THR A 222 -17.38 -19.98 38.87
CA THR A 222 -18.74 -19.58 38.51
C THR A 222 -18.71 -18.50 37.42
N PRO A 223 -18.09 -18.79 36.25
CA PRO A 223 -18.00 -17.81 35.17
C PRO A 223 -19.38 -17.58 34.52
N LEU A 224 -19.56 -16.39 33.95
CA LEU A 224 -20.61 -16.11 32.97
C LEU A 224 -20.37 -16.95 31.71
N ARG A 225 -21.40 -17.04 30.87
CA ARG A 225 -21.35 -17.81 29.62
C ARG A 225 -21.25 -16.93 28.38
N THR A 226 -22.05 -15.88 28.27
CA THR A 226 -22.17 -15.08 27.04
C THR A 226 -21.32 -13.81 27.09
N LEU A 227 -20.93 -13.32 25.91
CA LEU A 227 -20.12 -12.11 25.80
C LEU A 227 -20.94 -10.88 26.23
N GLY A 228 -22.22 -10.81 25.83
CA GLY A 228 -23.13 -9.76 26.25
C GLY A 228 -23.26 -9.66 27.77
N ALA A 229 -23.45 -10.78 28.47
CA ALA A 229 -23.54 -10.80 29.93
C ALA A 229 -22.24 -10.28 30.61
N ALA A 230 -21.08 -10.62 30.04
CA ALA A 230 -19.80 -10.11 30.55
C ALA A 230 -19.63 -8.60 30.28
N PHE A 231 -20.03 -8.12 29.09
CA PHE A 231 -19.89 -6.71 28.72
C PHE A 231 -20.85 -5.80 29.49
N GLU A 232 -22.03 -6.28 29.91
CA GLU A 232 -22.90 -5.59 30.86
C GLU A 232 -22.22 -5.30 32.21
N ARG A 233 -21.18 -6.05 32.57
CA ARG A 233 -20.40 -5.85 33.80
C ARG A 233 -19.18 -4.95 33.60
N TYR A 234 -18.80 -4.64 32.36
CA TYR A 234 -17.61 -3.83 32.07
C TYR A 234 -17.65 -2.44 32.75
N PRO A 235 -18.77 -1.69 32.75
CA PRO A 235 -18.85 -0.39 33.41
C PRO A 235 -18.71 -0.44 34.94
N LEU A 236 -18.73 -1.64 35.54
CA LEU A 236 -18.63 -1.86 36.97
C LEU A 236 -17.22 -2.32 37.40
N LEU A 237 -16.30 -2.49 36.45
CA LEU A 237 -14.96 -2.95 36.75
C LEU A 237 -14.21 -1.93 37.64
N PRO A 238 -13.54 -2.39 38.71
CA PRO A 238 -12.66 -1.53 39.48
C PRO A 238 -11.46 -1.09 38.61
N SER A 239 -10.70 -0.11 39.08
CA SER A 239 -9.41 0.22 38.48
C SER A 239 -8.50 -1.02 38.42
N GLY A 240 -7.88 -1.26 37.27
CA GLY A 240 -7.11 -2.48 37.01
C GLY A 240 -7.96 -3.74 36.78
N GLY A 241 -9.28 -3.64 36.83
CA GLY A 241 -10.19 -4.76 36.63
C GLY A 241 -10.29 -5.19 35.17
N ALA A 242 -10.58 -6.48 34.96
CA ALA A 242 -10.76 -7.02 33.62
C ALA A 242 -11.85 -8.09 33.53
N ILE A 243 -12.42 -8.20 32.33
CA ILE A 243 -13.10 -9.41 31.88
C ILE A 243 -12.04 -10.44 31.52
N ALA A 244 -12.12 -11.62 32.13
CA ALA A 244 -11.18 -12.70 31.95
C ALA A 244 -11.86 -13.89 31.27
N ILE A 245 -11.33 -14.31 30.12
CA ILE A 245 -11.89 -15.37 29.28
C ILE A 245 -11.11 -16.67 29.48
N CYS A 246 -11.79 -17.80 29.64
CA CYS A 246 -11.16 -19.07 29.99
C CYS A 246 -10.27 -19.59 28.85
N ARG A 247 -8.99 -19.87 29.16
CA ARG A 247 -8.10 -20.58 28.20
C ARG A 247 -8.73 -21.91 27.77
N GLY A 248 -8.64 -22.20 26.47
CA GLY A 248 -9.28 -23.36 25.83
C GLY A 248 -10.77 -23.20 25.53
N GLY A 249 -11.41 -22.11 25.99
CA GLY A 249 -12.79 -21.80 25.65
C GLY A 249 -12.94 -21.13 24.27
N VAL A 250 -14.14 -21.24 23.72
CA VAL A 250 -14.57 -20.53 22.50
C VAL A 250 -15.86 -19.81 22.82
N ILE A 251 -15.86 -18.49 22.60
CA ILE A 251 -16.96 -17.58 22.90
C ILE A 251 -17.47 -17.05 21.56
N VAL A 252 -18.77 -17.15 21.33
CA VAL A 252 -19.41 -16.59 20.13
C VAL A 252 -19.96 -15.21 20.46
N GLY A 253 -19.59 -14.20 19.67
CA GLY A 253 -20.12 -12.85 19.82
C GLY A 253 -21.62 -12.78 19.55
N ASP A 254 -22.33 -12.01 20.37
CA ASP A 254 -23.78 -11.88 20.34
C ASP A 254 -24.21 -10.41 20.24
N ALA A 255 -25.46 -10.16 19.79
CA ALA A 255 -25.98 -8.79 19.63
C ALA A 255 -25.92 -7.94 20.92
N ALA A 256 -26.01 -8.55 22.11
CA ALA A 256 -25.96 -7.80 23.37
C ALA A 256 -24.54 -7.29 23.66
N ALA A 257 -23.50 -7.89 23.09
CA ALA A 257 -22.13 -7.40 23.15
C ALA A 257 -21.83 -6.27 22.14
N HIS A 258 -22.73 -5.96 21.22
CA HIS A 258 -22.49 -4.99 20.15
C HIS A 258 -22.81 -3.55 20.57
N HIS A 259 -21.95 -3.01 21.43
CA HIS A 259 -21.97 -1.60 21.82
C HIS A 259 -20.55 -1.10 22.10
N PRO A 260 -20.29 0.22 22.07
CA PRO A 260 -19.04 0.78 22.53
C PRO A 260 -18.73 0.31 23.96
N ILE A 261 -17.54 -0.21 24.17
CA ILE A 261 -17.00 -0.47 25.49
C ILE A 261 -16.35 0.80 25.97
N PHE A 262 -16.93 1.38 27.02
CA PHE A 262 -16.42 2.58 27.64
C PHE A 262 -16.46 2.48 29.16
N HIS A 263 -15.56 3.21 29.82
CA HIS A 263 -15.62 3.42 31.26
C HIS A 263 -15.12 4.83 31.60
N GLU A 264 -15.92 5.61 32.34
CA GLU A 264 -15.64 7.04 32.62
C GLU A 264 -14.33 7.24 33.42
N GLU A 265 -14.03 6.33 34.34
CA GLU A 265 -12.81 6.39 35.16
C GLU A 265 -11.62 5.61 34.57
N ALA A 266 -11.68 5.13 33.33
CA ALA A 266 -10.53 4.48 32.71
C ALA A 266 -9.47 5.54 32.33
N SER A 267 -8.20 5.23 32.64
CA SER A 267 -7.04 6.07 32.32
C SER A 267 -5.80 5.21 32.12
N ALA A 268 -4.71 5.81 31.62
CA ALA A 268 -3.43 5.12 31.51
C ALA A 268 -2.95 4.54 32.86
N GLU A 269 -3.21 5.25 33.96
CA GLU A 269 -2.85 4.85 35.33
C GLU A 269 -3.89 3.92 35.98
N ASN A 270 -5.14 3.94 35.50
CA ASN A 270 -6.25 3.13 35.99
C ASN A 270 -6.90 2.34 34.84
N PRO A 271 -6.13 1.46 34.20
CA PRO A 271 -6.57 0.77 33.00
C PRO A 271 -7.64 -0.27 33.33
N ARG A 272 -8.46 -0.58 32.34
CA ARG A 272 -9.43 -1.69 32.37
C ARG A 272 -9.31 -2.48 31.09
N GLY A 273 -9.77 -3.73 31.09
CA GLY A 273 -9.48 -4.54 29.93
C GLY A 273 -10.13 -5.89 29.83
N ILE A 274 -9.63 -6.61 28.83
CA ILE A 274 -10.00 -7.98 28.50
C ILE A 274 -8.71 -8.79 28.50
N ARG A 275 -8.73 -9.93 29.18
CA ARG A 275 -7.61 -10.86 29.23
C ARG A 275 -8.07 -12.30 29.28
N ASP A 276 -7.13 -13.22 29.32
CA ASP A 276 -7.37 -14.63 29.58
C ASP A 276 -7.25 -15.00 31.07
N TYR A 277 -7.77 -16.18 31.46
CA TYR A 277 -7.45 -16.83 32.73
C TYR A 277 -7.32 -18.35 32.58
N SER A 278 -6.58 -18.96 33.51
CA SER A 278 -6.56 -20.43 33.67
C SER A 278 -7.73 -20.88 34.53
N ALA A 279 -8.67 -21.61 33.93
CA ALA A 279 -9.83 -22.13 34.65
C ALA A 279 -9.44 -23.28 35.61
N PRO A 280 -10.20 -23.55 36.69
CA PRO A 280 -9.87 -24.58 37.68
C PRO A 280 -9.86 -26.00 37.10
N TRP A 281 -10.58 -26.21 36.00
CA TRP A 281 -10.64 -27.47 35.25
C TRP A 281 -9.53 -27.61 34.21
N GLY A 282 -8.86 -26.51 33.84
CA GLY A 282 -7.85 -26.47 32.78
C GLY A 282 -6.43 -26.64 33.29
N THR A 283 -5.48 -26.77 32.36
CA THR A 283 -4.05 -26.68 32.65
C THR A 283 -3.53 -25.28 32.31
N PRO A 284 -2.40 -24.84 32.90
CA PRO A 284 -1.78 -23.56 32.54
C PRO A 284 -1.35 -23.46 31.06
N THR A 285 -1.23 -24.60 30.38
CA THR A 285 -0.78 -24.70 28.98
C THR A 285 -1.93 -24.73 27.98
N MET A 286 -3.17 -24.53 28.43
CA MET A 286 -4.32 -24.44 27.52
C MET A 286 -4.12 -23.29 26.53
N PRO A 287 -4.60 -23.43 25.28
CA PRO A 287 -4.49 -22.37 24.28
C PRO A 287 -5.24 -21.11 24.71
N ARG A 288 -4.93 -19.99 24.06
CA ARG A 288 -5.65 -18.72 24.26
C ARG A 288 -7.15 -18.92 24.04
N PRO A 289 -8.01 -18.18 24.76
CA PRO A 289 -9.44 -18.14 24.44
C PRO A 289 -9.65 -17.58 23.04
N VAL A 290 -10.64 -18.13 22.34
CA VAL A 290 -11.08 -17.64 21.02
C VAL A 290 -12.40 -16.90 21.17
N VAL A 291 -12.50 -15.71 20.58
CA VAL A 291 -13.74 -14.96 20.41
C VAL A 291 -14.08 -14.93 18.93
N MET A 292 -15.18 -15.60 18.57
CA MET A 292 -15.68 -15.69 17.20
C MET A 292 -16.58 -14.48 16.92
N ALA A 293 -16.25 -13.71 15.88
CA ALA A 293 -17.12 -12.68 15.37
C ALA A 293 -18.35 -13.26 14.68
N THR A 294 -19.41 -12.46 14.66
CA THR A 294 -20.67 -12.80 13.99
C THR A 294 -21.21 -11.56 13.29
N LYS A 295 -22.22 -11.73 12.44
CA LYS A 295 -22.95 -10.60 11.86
C LYS A 295 -23.52 -9.63 12.91
N GLU A 296 -23.89 -10.16 14.08
CA GLU A 296 -24.45 -9.37 15.17
C GLU A 296 -23.39 -8.67 16.02
N TRP A 297 -22.15 -9.19 16.02
CA TRP A 297 -21.01 -8.64 16.74
C TRP A 297 -19.77 -8.63 15.84
N PRO A 298 -19.44 -7.50 15.20
CA PRO A 298 -18.37 -7.44 14.21
C PRO A 298 -16.98 -7.56 14.83
N GLY A 299 -16.82 -7.24 16.12
CA GLY A 299 -15.57 -7.23 16.87
C GLY A 299 -15.62 -6.30 18.08
N LEU A 300 -14.47 -6.14 18.76
CA LEU A 300 -14.33 -5.30 19.94
C LEU A 300 -14.40 -3.81 19.56
N TRP A 301 -15.26 -3.03 20.22
CA TRP A 301 -15.44 -1.60 19.96
C TRP A 301 -15.01 -0.75 21.16
N LEU A 302 -13.88 -0.07 21.06
CA LEU A 302 -13.36 0.84 22.08
C LEU A 302 -13.61 2.29 21.63
N GLU A 303 -14.59 2.95 22.23
CA GLU A 303 -14.97 4.32 21.90
C GLU A 303 -15.77 4.94 23.05
N ALA A 304 -15.81 6.27 23.14
CA ALA A 304 -16.61 6.95 24.14
C ALA A 304 -18.11 6.75 23.89
N ALA A 305 -18.92 6.87 24.95
CA ALA A 305 -20.38 6.70 24.88
C ALA A 305 -21.10 7.78 24.06
N THR A 306 -20.47 8.95 23.91
CA THR A 306 -21.01 10.08 23.15
C THR A 306 -19.96 10.59 22.16
N PRO A 307 -20.37 11.19 21.04
CA PRO A 307 -19.45 11.77 20.07
C PRO A 307 -18.52 12.83 20.67
N GLU A 308 -18.94 13.56 21.70
CA GLU A 308 -18.13 14.57 22.37
C GLU A 308 -17.23 13.98 23.47
N GLY A 309 -17.50 12.75 23.90
CA GLY A 309 -16.75 12.08 24.95
C GLY A 309 -15.33 11.75 24.52
N GLN A 310 -14.40 11.81 25.46
CA GLN A 310 -13.08 11.21 25.31
C GLN A 310 -13.02 9.96 26.17
N THR A 311 -12.27 8.98 25.74
CA THR A 311 -12.04 7.79 26.54
C THR A 311 -10.61 7.26 26.39
N GLN A 312 -10.14 6.53 27.38
CA GLN A 312 -8.75 6.07 27.43
C GLN A 312 -8.55 4.90 28.39
N GLY A 313 -7.36 4.29 28.38
CA GLY A 313 -6.96 3.32 29.41
C GLY A 313 -7.50 1.91 29.18
N TYR A 314 -7.40 1.42 27.95
CA TYR A 314 -7.92 0.11 27.55
C TYR A 314 -6.79 -0.88 27.31
N VAL A 315 -6.93 -2.10 27.82
CA VAL A 315 -5.93 -3.16 27.62
C VAL A 315 -6.60 -4.45 27.14
N VAL A 316 -6.07 -5.03 26.07
CA VAL A 316 -6.52 -6.32 25.50
C VAL A 316 -5.32 -7.26 25.47
N GLN A 317 -5.41 -8.38 26.18
CA GLN A 317 -4.29 -9.29 26.41
C GLN A 317 -4.62 -10.75 26.11
N ASN A 318 -3.77 -11.42 25.34
CA ASN A 318 -3.79 -12.88 25.19
C ASN A 318 -5.14 -13.47 24.72
N VAL A 319 -5.85 -12.78 23.85
CA VAL A 319 -7.10 -13.25 23.24
C VAL A 319 -6.88 -13.48 21.74
N GLU A 320 -7.54 -14.51 21.20
CA GLU A 320 -7.66 -14.72 19.77
C GLU A 320 -9.03 -14.23 19.28
N PHE A 321 -9.05 -13.37 18.27
CA PHE A 321 -10.26 -12.96 17.56
C PHE A 321 -10.29 -13.65 16.21
N ARG A 322 -11.39 -14.32 15.88
CA ARG A 322 -11.63 -14.95 14.58
C ARG A 322 -12.84 -14.36 13.90
N GLY A 323 -12.61 -13.84 12.70
CA GLY A 323 -13.62 -13.31 11.80
C GLY A 323 -14.06 -14.34 10.76
N ASP A 324 -15.11 -13.96 10.05
CA ASP A 324 -15.62 -14.62 8.86
C ASP A 324 -15.71 -13.63 7.68
N ALA A 325 -16.31 -14.07 6.57
CA ALA A 325 -16.49 -13.25 5.38
C ALA A 325 -17.40 -12.02 5.56
N GLU A 326 -18.15 -11.89 6.67
CA GLU A 326 -18.96 -10.71 6.97
C GLU A 326 -18.32 -9.82 8.05
N SER A 327 -17.31 -10.32 8.75
CA SER A 327 -16.67 -9.64 9.88
C SER A 327 -15.84 -8.44 9.42
N MET A 328 -16.11 -7.26 10.00
CA MET A 328 -15.58 -5.99 9.53
C MET A 328 -14.25 -5.57 10.17
N TYR A 329 -14.09 -5.76 11.48
CA TYR A 329 -12.88 -5.41 12.22
C TYR A 329 -12.73 -6.27 13.46
N ALA A 330 -11.53 -6.67 13.86
CA ALA A 330 -11.37 -7.39 15.12
C ALA A 330 -11.41 -6.43 16.32
N ILE A 331 -10.70 -5.30 16.20
CA ILE A 331 -10.65 -4.26 17.23
C ILE A 331 -10.80 -2.90 16.56
N TRP A 332 -11.80 -2.14 17.02
CA TRP A 332 -12.03 -0.75 16.67
C TRP A 332 -11.61 0.15 17.82
N ILE A 333 -10.76 1.13 17.54
CA ILE A 333 -10.31 2.17 18.46
C ILE A 333 -10.79 3.50 17.87
N GLY A 334 -11.97 3.94 18.29
CA GLY A 334 -12.67 5.09 17.72
C GLY A 334 -12.64 6.33 18.59
N GLY A 335 -13.20 7.43 18.08
CA GLY A 335 -13.49 8.63 18.87
C GLY A 335 -12.27 9.29 19.53
N GLY A 336 -11.07 9.15 18.96
CA GLY A 336 -9.86 9.73 19.56
C GLY A 336 -9.43 9.04 20.86
N THR A 337 -9.80 7.76 21.04
CA THR A 337 -9.46 6.96 22.22
C THR A 337 -7.94 6.90 22.43
N SER A 338 -7.50 7.09 23.67
CA SER A 338 -6.08 7.16 24.04
C SER A 338 -5.66 6.06 25.03
N ALA A 339 -4.35 5.88 25.26
CA ALA A 339 -3.79 4.91 26.19
C ALA A 339 -4.38 3.49 26.00
N VAL A 340 -4.25 2.96 24.78
CA VAL A 340 -4.72 1.63 24.41
C VAL A 340 -3.54 0.68 24.26
N VAL A 341 -3.60 -0.49 24.87
CA VAL A 341 -2.60 -1.55 24.72
C VAL A 341 -3.25 -2.82 24.19
N VAL A 342 -2.82 -3.27 23.01
CA VAL A 342 -3.17 -4.57 22.42
C VAL A 342 -1.93 -5.44 22.47
N CYS A 343 -1.96 -6.54 23.22
CA CYS A 343 -0.77 -7.31 23.53
C CYS A 343 -0.98 -8.83 23.51
N GLY A 344 -0.12 -9.57 22.79
CA GLY A 344 -0.27 -11.02 22.72
C GLY A 344 -1.56 -11.47 22.03
N VAL A 345 -2.14 -10.63 21.19
CA VAL A 345 -3.44 -10.86 20.54
C VAL A 345 -3.24 -11.48 19.16
N LEU A 346 -4.07 -12.47 18.83
CA LEU A 346 -4.19 -13.01 17.47
C LEU A 346 -5.46 -12.45 16.82
N VAL A 347 -5.35 -11.93 15.61
CA VAL A 347 -6.45 -11.49 14.77
C VAL A 347 -6.42 -12.29 13.47
N ASP A 348 -7.52 -12.96 13.14
CA ASP A 348 -7.60 -13.86 11.98
C ASP A 348 -8.92 -13.66 11.22
N GLY A 349 -8.86 -13.47 9.89
CA GLY A 349 -10.05 -13.60 9.03
C GLY A 349 -11.03 -12.41 8.99
N PHE A 350 -10.63 -11.21 9.40
CA PHE A 350 -11.49 -10.01 9.36
C PHE A 350 -11.33 -9.20 8.08
N TYR A 351 -12.27 -8.29 7.78
CA TYR A 351 -12.06 -7.31 6.70
C TYR A 351 -10.89 -6.38 7.01
N ASN A 352 -10.91 -5.73 8.17
CA ASN A 352 -9.76 -5.03 8.75
C ASN A 352 -9.32 -5.74 10.03
N GLY A 353 -8.04 -5.74 10.38
CA GLY A 353 -7.60 -6.31 11.66
C GLY A 353 -7.90 -5.36 12.82
N ILE A 354 -7.03 -4.37 12.99
CA ILE A 354 -7.16 -3.32 14.01
C ILE A 354 -7.39 -1.99 13.30
N ARG A 355 -8.48 -1.30 13.65
CA ARG A 355 -8.83 0.00 13.06
C ARG A 355 -8.74 1.11 14.11
N ILE A 356 -7.98 2.16 13.81
CA ILE A 356 -7.76 3.33 14.65
C ILE A 356 -8.36 4.53 13.93
N LEU A 357 -9.37 5.18 14.52
CA LEU A 357 -9.97 6.38 13.94
C LEU A 357 -9.80 7.58 14.84
N ALA A 358 -9.61 8.72 14.18
CA ALA A 358 -9.77 10.01 14.80
C ALA A 358 -11.24 10.27 15.15
N ARG A 359 -11.43 11.30 15.98
CA ARG A 359 -12.71 11.92 16.22
C ARG A 359 -12.85 13.16 15.35
N ASP A 360 -13.97 13.28 14.64
CA ASP A 360 -14.42 14.54 14.08
C ASP A 360 -14.98 15.41 15.20
N ALA A 361 -14.18 16.32 15.79
CA ALA A 361 -14.63 17.22 16.86
C ALA A 361 -15.32 18.49 16.32
N GLY A 362 -15.90 18.41 15.11
CA GLY A 362 -16.51 19.52 14.37
C GLY A 362 -15.63 20.09 13.25
N ALA A 363 -16.10 21.15 12.59
CA ALA A 363 -15.59 21.65 11.31
C ALA A 363 -14.10 22.11 11.27
N THR A 364 -13.40 22.17 12.40
CA THR A 364 -12.02 22.70 12.46
C THR A 364 -11.08 21.94 13.40
N ALA A 365 -11.47 20.81 14.00
CA ALA A 365 -10.60 20.05 14.88
C ALA A 365 -10.86 18.55 14.75
N VAL A 366 -9.87 17.82 14.26
CA VAL A 366 -9.86 16.37 14.30
C VAL A 366 -9.00 15.96 15.49
N GLU A 367 -9.62 15.30 16.47
CA GLU A 367 -8.92 14.82 17.65
C GLU A 367 -8.50 13.37 17.46
N ARG A 368 -7.20 13.15 17.34
CA ARG A 368 -6.63 11.81 17.24
C ARG A 368 -6.30 11.25 18.61
N GLY A 369 -6.44 9.93 18.74
CA GLY A 369 -5.99 9.20 19.91
C GLY A 369 -4.49 9.38 20.15
N LYS A 370 -4.06 9.09 21.38
CA LYS A 370 -2.66 9.13 21.79
C LYS A 370 -2.27 7.83 22.49
N GLN A 371 -1.03 7.40 22.39
CA GLN A 371 -0.49 6.23 23.13
C GLN A 371 -1.28 4.95 22.81
N VAL A 372 -1.31 4.60 21.53
CA VAL A 372 -1.86 3.32 21.07
C VAL A 372 -0.67 2.38 20.84
N THR A 373 -0.60 1.29 21.60
CA THR A 373 0.48 0.32 21.52
C THR A 373 -0.08 -1.03 21.10
N ILE A 374 0.42 -1.56 19.98
CA ILE A 374 0.16 -2.91 19.50
C ILE A 374 1.48 -3.66 19.59
N VAL A 375 1.52 -4.72 20.40
CA VAL A 375 2.78 -5.39 20.73
C VAL A 375 2.62 -6.91 20.84
N ASP A 376 3.65 -7.66 20.47
CA ASP A 376 3.66 -9.13 20.56
C ASP A 376 2.41 -9.79 19.91
N SER A 377 1.84 -9.16 18.88
CA SER A 377 0.53 -9.53 18.31
C SER A 377 0.68 -10.05 16.88
N HIS A 378 -0.23 -10.93 16.46
CA HIS A 378 -0.26 -11.47 15.10
C HIS A 378 -1.58 -11.13 14.44
N ILE A 379 -1.51 -10.40 13.34
CA ILE A 379 -2.65 -9.99 12.55
C ILE A 379 -2.52 -10.69 11.21
N ARG A 380 -3.45 -11.58 10.88
CA ARG A 380 -3.34 -12.38 9.66
C ARG A 380 -4.65 -12.53 8.91
N LYS A 381 -4.50 -12.82 7.62
CA LYS A 381 -5.63 -13.17 6.73
C LYS A 381 -6.74 -12.11 6.76
N THR A 382 -6.36 -10.84 6.88
CA THR A 382 -7.32 -9.75 6.78
C THR A 382 -7.56 -9.42 5.32
N ARG A 383 -8.81 -9.16 4.95
CA ARG A 383 -9.16 -8.98 3.55
C ARG A 383 -8.64 -7.68 2.97
N SER A 384 -8.74 -6.56 3.69
CA SER A 384 -8.31 -5.24 3.21
C SER A 384 -7.04 -4.75 3.89
N VAL A 385 -7.06 -4.56 5.21
CA VAL A 385 -5.91 -3.99 5.94
C VAL A 385 -5.67 -4.71 7.26
N GLY A 386 -4.42 -5.00 7.61
CA GLY A 386 -4.06 -5.55 8.92
C GLY A 386 -4.24 -4.51 10.02
N VAL A 387 -3.51 -3.40 9.93
CA VAL A 387 -3.65 -2.25 10.84
C VAL A 387 -3.98 -1.00 10.03
N LEU A 388 -5.14 -0.41 10.29
CA LEU A 388 -5.68 0.73 9.55
C LEU A 388 -5.85 1.95 10.46
N GLY A 389 -5.27 3.07 10.06
CA GLY A 389 -5.41 4.37 10.71
C GLY A 389 -4.29 4.69 11.70
N ILE A 390 -4.29 5.91 12.23
CA ILE A 390 -3.14 6.49 12.92
C ILE A 390 -3.55 7.26 14.20
N ALA A 391 -2.66 7.28 15.18
CA ALA A 391 -2.75 8.00 16.45
C ALA A 391 -1.40 8.67 16.76
N HIS A 392 -1.38 9.68 17.62
CA HIS A 392 -0.10 10.15 18.17
C HIS A 392 0.51 9.09 19.07
N GLU A 393 1.84 9.00 19.13
CA GLU A 393 2.50 8.02 20.00
C GLU A 393 2.02 6.58 19.69
N LEU A 394 1.77 6.27 18.41
CA LEU A 394 1.41 4.94 17.93
C LEU A 394 2.67 4.06 17.89
N THR A 395 2.61 2.93 18.57
CA THR A 395 3.68 1.92 18.58
C THR A 395 3.18 0.59 18.03
N LEU A 396 3.86 0.06 17.02
CA LEU A 396 3.76 -1.32 16.55
C LEU A 396 5.11 -2.01 16.81
N ASP A 397 5.17 -2.95 17.74
CA ASP A 397 6.43 -3.55 18.20
C ASP A 397 6.33 -5.08 18.30
N ARG A 398 7.31 -5.82 17.77
CA ARG A 398 7.33 -7.30 17.83
C ARG A 398 6.05 -7.96 17.32
N CYS A 399 5.44 -7.37 16.29
CA CYS A 399 4.23 -7.91 15.69
C CYS A 399 4.52 -8.76 14.46
N VAL A 400 3.56 -9.59 14.07
CA VAL A 400 3.54 -10.27 12.78
C VAL A 400 2.28 -9.85 12.05
N VAL A 401 2.41 -9.27 10.86
CA VAL A 401 1.29 -8.91 9.98
C VAL A 401 1.41 -9.77 8.72
N GLU A 402 0.52 -10.75 8.57
CA GLU A 402 0.70 -11.83 7.59
C GLU A 402 -0.50 -11.99 6.66
N ASN A 403 -0.25 -12.03 5.35
CA ASN A 403 -1.27 -12.32 4.34
C ASN A 403 -2.52 -11.42 4.50
N THR A 404 -2.27 -10.12 4.57
CA THR A 404 -3.30 -9.08 4.76
C THR A 404 -3.44 -8.27 3.47
N GLY A 405 -4.65 -7.81 3.13
CA GLY A 405 -4.90 -7.11 1.87
C GLY A 405 -5.11 -8.03 0.66
N THR A 406 -5.87 -9.11 0.85
CA THR A 406 -6.12 -10.15 -0.15
C THR A 406 -7.26 -9.85 -1.13
N VAL A 407 -8.17 -8.90 -0.85
CA VAL A 407 -9.23 -8.52 -1.82
C VAL A 407 -8.69 -7.67 -2.95
N ASP A 408 -9.24 -7.76 -4.16
CA ASP A 408 -8.91 -6.90 -5.29
C ASP A 408 -9.37 -5.44 -5.11
N GLY A 409 -8.53 -4.46 -5.49
CA GLY A 409 -8.80 -3.01 -5.32
C GLY A 409 -7.61 -2.18 -4.83
N GLU A 410 -7.83 -0.87 -4.66
CA GLU A 410 -6.80 0.12 -4.28
C GLU A 410 -6.51 0.18 -2.76
N THR A 411 -7.35 -0.43 -1.92
CA THR A 411 -7.23 -0.34 -0.45
C THR A 411 -6.39 -1.45 0.18
N LYS A 412 -5.63 -2.21 -0.60
CA LYS A 412 -4.84 -3.37 -0.11
C LYS A 412 -3.53 -2.95 0.54
N HIS A 413 -3.46 -3.10 1.86
CA HIS A 413 -2.26 -2.77 2.62
C HIS A 413 -2.06 -3.76 3.76
N ALA A 414 -0.82 -4.06 4.14
CA ALA A 414 -0.61 -4.78 5.39
C ALA A 414 -0.82 -3.84 6.60
N VAL A 415 -0.16 -2.70 6.54
CA VAL A 415 -0.31 -1.59 7.50
C VAL A 415 -0.53 -0.31 6.71
N TRP A 416 -1.61 0.42 7.02
CA TRP A 416 -1.90 1.72 6.40
C TRP A 416 -2.20 2.77 7.46
N LEU A 417 -1.26 3.71 7.62
CA LEU A 417 -1.34 4.81 8.57
C LEU A 417 -1.65 6.10 7.83
N ARG A 418 -2.92 6.48 7.83
CA ARG A 418 -3.41 7.64 7.08
C ARG A 418 -3.73 8.83 7.98
N ASN A 419 -3.11 9.97 7.69
CA ASN A 419 -3.49 11.28 8.24
C ASN A 419 -4.15 12.15 7.16
N ASP A 420 -5.47 12.14 7.13
CA ASP A 420 -6.30 12.90 6.20
C ASP A 420 -6.59 14.35 6.64
N THR A 421 -5.75 14.93 7.50
CA THR A 421 -5.95 16.28 8.04
C THR A 421 -4.69 17.14 7.94
N ASP A 422 -4.87 18.46 7.98
CA ASP A 422 -3.78 19.44 8.01
C ASP A 422 -3.10 19.56 9.39
N VAL A 423 -3.47 18.72 10.35
CA VAL A 423 -2.87 18.70 11.69
C VAL A 423 -1.87 17.54 11.75
N PRO A 424 -0.58 17.80 12.03
CA PRO A 424 0.41 16.73 12.08
C PRO A 424 0.11 15.67 13.13
N VAL A 425 0.34 14.42 12.77
CA VAL A 425 0.47 13.31 13.74
C VAL A 425 1.93 13.10 14.04
N THR A 426 2.29 12.83 15.30
CA THR A 426 3.69 12.76 15.73
C THR A 426 3.99 11.52 16.54
N LYS A 427 5.26 11.09 16.52
CA LYS A 427 5.84 9.98 17.30
C LYS A 427 5.24 8.64 16.90
N ILE A 428 5.52 8.20 15.68
CA ILE A 428 5.12 6.88 15.21
C ILE A 428 6.33 5.96 15.31
N THR A 429 6.18 4.80 15.95
CA THR A 429 7.23 3.80 16.06
C THR A 429 6.73 2.47 15.52
N ILE A 430 7.39 1.96 14.49
CA ILE A 430 7.17 0.62 13.94
C ILE A 430 8.50 -0.10 14.00
N ARG A 431 8.61 -1.09 14.88
CA ARG A 431 9.88 -1.80 15.07
C ARG A 431 9.74 -3.28 15.37
N ASN A 432 10.82 -4.02 15.11
CA ASN A 432 10.89 -5.47 15.37
C ASN A 432 9.71 -6.25 14.77
N THR A 433 9.04 -5.71 13.75
CA THR A 433 7.79 -6.23 13.22
C THR A 433 8.05 -6.94 11.91
N LYS A 434 7.37 -8.08 11.70
CA LYS A 434 7.42 -8.84 10.46
C LYS A 434 6.17 -8.55 9.65
N ILE A 435 6.32 -8.11 8.40
CA ILE A 435 5.25 -7.95 7.43
C ILE A 435 5.47 -8.98 6.33
N ILE A 436 4.65 -10.03 6.35
CA ILE A 436 4.83 -11.24 5.56
C ILE A 436 3.69 -11.36 4.55
N LYS A 437 4.03 -11.65 3.29
CA LYS A 437 3.08 -11.94 2.21
C LYS A 437 2.00 -10.86 2.05
N PRO A 438 2.35 -9.57 1.97
CA PRO A 438 1.35 -8.50 1.88
C PRO A 438 0.53 -8.64 0.60
N GLY A 439 -0.77 -8.86 0.76
CA GLY A 439 -1.72 -9.08 -0.31
C GLY A 439 -1.35 -10.24 -1.22
N GLU A 440 -0.92 -11.37 -0.64
CA GLU A 440 -0.66 -12.60 -1.39
C GLU A 440 -1.95 -13.12 -2.02
N LEU A 441 -2.01 -13.05 -3.36
CA LEU A 441 -3.11 -13.54 -4.17
C LEU A 441 -3.04 -15.07 -4.33
N PRO A 442 -4.08 -15.73 -4.86
CA PRO A 442 -4.06 -17.18 -5.10
C PRO A 442 -2.91 -17.68 -5.99
N ASP A 443 -2.29 -16.84 -6.82
CA ASP A 443 -1.10 -17.17 -7.63
C ASP A 443 0.23 -17.04 -6.85
N GLY A 444 0.13 -16.69 -5.57
CA GLY A 444 1.23 -16.46 -4.64
C GLY A 444 1.85 -15.07 -4.73
N LYS A 445 1.38 -14.18 -5.61
CA LYS A 445 1.97 -12.84 -5.76
C LYS A 445 1.58 -11.91 -4.63
N CYS A 446 2.57 -11.25 -4.05
CA CYS A 446 2.31 -10.12 -3.16
C CYS A 446 1.92 -8.92 -4.00
N SER A 447 0.75 -8.35 -3.73
CA SER A 447 0.16 -7.25 -4.51
C SER A 447 -0.15 -6.00 -3.69
N ALA A 448 -0.10 -6.09 -2.36
CA ALA A 448 -0.36 -4.97 -1.47
C ALA A 448 0.93 -4.24 -1.10
N VAL A 449 0.81 -2.98 -0.70
CA VAL A 449 1.92 -2.28 -0.03
C VAL A 449 2.09 -2.84 1.39
N GLY A 450 3.32 -3.12 1.78
CA GLY A 450 3.64 -3.66 3.10
C GLY A 450 3.29 -2.66 4.21
N LEU A 451 3.97 -1.51 4.19
CA LEU A 451 3.71 -0.38 5.07
C LEU A 451 3.46 0.88 4.24
N MET A 452 2.30 1.47 4.41
CA MET A 452 1.90 2.74 3.81
C MET A 452 1.66 3.79 4.87
N ILE A 453 2.29 4.95 4.73
CA ILE A 453 2.02 6.13 5.55
C ILE A 453 1.70 7.30 4.63
N ASP A 454 0.58 8.00 4.86
CA ASP A 454 0.21 9.17 4.08
C ASP A 454 -0.26 10.35 4.94
N GLY A 455 -0.20 11.55 4.35
CA GLY A 455 -0.58 12.80 5.00
C GLY A 455 0.58 13.53 5.68
N LEU A 456 0.25 14.33 6.70
CA LEU A 456 1.18 15.16 7.46
C LEU A 456 1.62 14.43 8.75
N VAL A 457 2.85 13.91 8.78
CA VAL A 457 3.32 13.07 9.90
C VAL A 457 4.77 13.41 10.29
N GLU A 458 5.04 13.49 11.59
CA GLU A 458 6.31 13.91 12.17
C GLU A 458 6.88 12.85 13.11
N ASP A 459 8.21 12.83 13.27
CA ASP A 459 8.93 11.98 14.23
C ASP A 459 8.56 10.49 14.07
N ILE A 460 8.95 9.92 12.93
CA ILE A 460 8.63 8.54 12.56
C ILE A 460 9.88 7.68 12.68
N GLU A 461 9.78 6.55 13.36
CA GLU A 461 10.79 5.51 13.40
C GLU A 461 10.23 4.22 12.76
N ILE A 462 10.88 3.75 11.70
CA ILE A 462 10.62 2.45 11.07
C ILE A 462 11.94 1.66 11.16
N SER A 463 12.08 0.83 12.20
CA SER A 463 13.37 0.21 12.51
C SER A 463 13.33 -1.29 12.77
N GLN A 464 14.37 -2.02 12.34
CA GLN A 464 14.52 -3.45 12.68
C GLN A 464 13.31 -4.32 12.25
N ASN A 465 12.64 -3.94 11.17
CA ASN A 465 11.50 -4.71 10.64
C ASN A 465 11.93 -5.66 9.53
N GLU A 466 11.15 -6.72 9.32
CA GLU A 466 11.32 -7.67 8.23
C GLU A 466 10.13 -7.58 7.28
N PHE A 467 10.37 -7.38 5.99
CA PHE A 467 9.36 -7.40 4.94
C PHE A 467 9.66 -8.56 4.01
N LEU A 468 8.72 -9.50 3.89
CA LEU A 468 8.96 -10.75 3.17
C LEU A 468 7.81 -11.06 2.23
N CYS A 469 8.10 -11.20 0.93
CA CYS A 469 7.22 -11.91 0.01
C CYS A 469 7.74 -13.33 -0.24
N SER A 470 6.88 -14.19 -0.77
CA SER A 470 7.29 -15.47 -1.33
C SER A 470 8.36 -15.27 -2.44
N PRO A 471 9.40 -16.12 -2.54
CA PRO A 471 10.43 -16.00 -3.57
C PRO A 471 9.85 -15.96 -5.00
N GLY A 472 10.32 -15.01 -5.80
CA GLY A 472 9.89 -14.79 -7.18
C GLY A 472 8.44 -14.27 -7.32
N LYS A 473 7.82 -13.82 -6.23
CA LYS A 473 6.41 -13.43 -6.19
C LYS A 473 6.15 -11.94 -5.92
N GLY A 474 7.20 -11.11 -5.89
CA GLY A 474 7.03 -9.66 -5.90
C GLY A 474 6.34 -9.20 -7.19
N SER A 475 5.26 -8.44 -7.07
CA SER A 475 4.53 -7.86 -8.22
C SER A 475 4.71 -6.35 -8.32
N MET A 476 4.20 -5.74 -9.39
CA MET A 476 4.19 -4.28 -9.56
C MET A 476 3.45 -3.55 -8.44
N GLY A 477 2.44 -4.18 -7.82
CA GLY A 477 1.70 -3.61 -6.70
C GLY A 477 2.46 -3.67 -5.37
N PHE A 478 3.41 -4.61 -5.22
CA PHE A 478 4.12 -4.76 -3.96
C PHE A 478 5.24 -3.72 -3.83
N ARG A 479 5.04 -2.82 -2.87
CA ARG A 479 6.04 -1.87 -2.38
C ARG A 479 6.21 -2.14 -0.89
N ALA A 480 7.45 -2.36 -0.42
CA ALA A 480 7.65 -2.79 0.96
C ALA A 480 7.37 -1.66 1.96
N ILE A 481 8.03 -0.51 1.81
CA ILE A 481 7.76 0.71 2.59
C ILE A 481 7.45 1.85 1.62
N GLN A 482 6.27 2.45 1.78
CA GLN A 482 5.85 3.63 1.03
C GLN A 482 5.40 4.74 1.98
N MET A 483 5.96 5.93 1.79
CA MET A 483 5.55 7.15 2.46
C MET A 483 5.09 8.17 1.42
N GLY A 484 3.80 8.48 1.44
CA GLY A 484 3.12 9.35 0.49
C GLY A 484 2.23 8.60 -0.48
N THR A 485 1.23 9.31 -1.00
CA THR A 485 0.35 8.86 -2.08
C THR A 485 0.38 9.84 -3.25
N PHE A 486 -0.08 9.36 -4.41
CA PHE A 486 -0.26 10.19 -5.60
C PHE A 486 -1.43 11.18 -5.51
N ALA A 487 -2.31 11.05 -4.50
CA ALA A 487 -3.59 11.76 -4.44
C ALA A 487 -3.74 12.72 -3.25
N SER A 488 -2.75 12.77 -2.35
CA SER A 488 -2.82 13.57 -1.12
C SER A 488 -1.61 14.48 -0.97
N LYS A 489 -1.81 15.65 -0.35
CA LYS A 489 -0.72 16.49 0.13
C LYS A 489 0.02 15.73 1.24
N ASN A 490 1.29 15.42 1.00
CA ASN A 490 2.13 14.73 1.99
C ASN A 490 3.19 15.68 2.54
N ALA A 491 3.53 15.47 3.80
CA ALA A 491 4.60 16.20 4.46
C ALA A 491 5.15 15.37 5.62
N PHE A 492 6.41 14.97 5.50
CA PHE A 492 7.08 14.15 6.50
C PHE A 492 8.28 14.88 7.10
N TYR A 493 8.39 14.85 8.43
CA TYR A 493 9.49 15.49 9.14
C TYR A 493 10.14 14.52 10.11
N ASN A 494 11.48 14.53 10.18
CA ASN A 494 12.26 13.72 11.11
C ASN A 494 11.92 12.22 11.05
N VAL A 495 12.01 11.64 9.86
CA VAL A 495 11.77 10.21 9.64
C VAL A 495 13.09 9.46 9.73
N LEU A 496 13.11 8.32 10.41
CA LEU A 496 14.21 7.37 10.42
C LEU A 496 13.71 6.01 9.93
N ILE A 497 14.23 5.54 8.80
CA ILE A 497 14.03 4.19 8.28
C ILE A 497 15.35 3.44 8.42
N ALA A 498 15.49 2.62 9.47
CA ALA A 498 16.79 2.10 9.89
C ALA A 498 16.83 0.60 10.18
N GLY A 499 17.81 -0.11 9.61
CA GLY A 499 18.07 -1.50 9.96
C GLY A 499 16.93 -2.47 9.58
N ASN A 500 16.14 -2.14 8.56
CA ASN A 500 15.09 -3.03 8.07
C ASN A 500 15.65 -4.01 7.04
N GLU A 501 15.05 -5.19 6.97
CA GLU A 501 15.36 -6.24 6.01
C GLU A 501 14.17 -6.46 5.08
N LEU A 502 14.36 -6.21 3.79
CA LEU A 502 13.32 -6.28 2.77
C LEU A 502 13.71 -7.37 1.76
N ARG A 503 12.97 -8.48 1.73
CA ARG A 503 13.26 -9.63 0.87
C ARG A 503 12.13 -9.93 -0.10
N HIS A 504 12.52 -10.21 -1.34
CA HIS A 504 11.64 -10.53 -2.46
C HIS A 504 10.58 -9.43 -2.68
N PHE A 505 10.96 -8.17 -2.45
CA PHE A 505 10.05 -7.06 -2.69
C PHE A 505 9.76 -6.88 -4.18
N GLY A 506 8.60 -6.29 -4.47
CA GLY A 506 8.13 -6.00 -5.82
C GLY A 506 8.74 -4.73 -6.39
N ALA A 507 7.92 -3.89 -7.03
CA ALA A 507 8.38 -2.69 -7.74
C ALA A 507 9.29 -1.76 -6.92
N MET A 508 9.07 -1.62 -5.60
CA MET A 508 9.84 -0.68 -4.77
C MET A 508 10.18 -1.24 -3.39
N GLY A 509 11.42 -1.03 -2.95
CA GLY A 509 11.85 -1.35 -1.59
C GLY A 509 11.43 -0.26 -0.61
N ILE A 510 12.11 0.88 -0.65
CA ILE A 510 11.81 2.06 0.17
C ILE A 510 11.47 3.24 -0.73
N ALA A 511 10.25 3.75 -0.58
CA ALA A 511 9.71 4.85 -1.36
C ALA A 511 9.29 5.98 -0.41
N VAL A 512 9.88 7.16 -0.56
CA VAL A 512 9.58 8.33 0.28
C VAL A 512 9.24 9.54 -0.58
N GLU A 513 8.18 10.25 -0.24
CA GLU A 513 7.78 11.53 -0.84
C GLU A 513 7.95 12.67 0.18
N ALA A 514 7.99 13.92 -0.31
CA ALA A 514 7.82 15.15 0.48
C ALA A 514 8.37 15.12 1.92
N CYS A 515 9.68 14.88 2.07
CA CYS A 515 10.29 14.70 3.39
C CYS A 515 11.42 15.68 3.71
N GLN A 516 11.46 16.18 4.94
CA GLN A 516 12.57 17.00 5.45
C GLN A 516 13.27 16.32 6.62
N GLY A 517 14.60 16.19 6.50
CA GLY A 517 15.42 15.56 7.54
C GLY A 517 15.18 14.05 7.66
N CYS A 518 14.79 13.38 6.57
CA CYS A 518 14.68 11.92 6.51
C CYS A 518 16.07 11.25 6.56
N GLY A 519 16.21 10.20 7.37
CA GLY A 519 17.32 9.26 7.37
C GLY A 519 16.87 7.87 6.89
N ILE A 520 17.57 7.30 5.90
CA ILE A 520 17.40 5.94 5.42
C ILE A 520 18.74 5.22 5.58
N GLU A 521 18.86 4.37 6.60
CA GLU A 521 20.17 3.86 7.00
C GLU A 521 20.24 2.39 7.41
N ASN A 522 21.38 1.73 7.17
CA ASN A 522 21.62 0.34 7.56
C ASN A 522 20.55 -0.66 7.06
N ASN A 523 19.79 -0.37 6.00
CA ASN A 523 18.77 -1.30 5.50
C ASN A 523 19.39 -2.32 4.54
N VAL A 524 18.83 -3.52 4.52
CA VAL A 524 19.17 -4.60 3.59
C VAL A 524 17.98 -4.85 2.66
N LEU A 525 18.19 -4.64 1.36
CA LEU A 525 17.16 -4.76 0.35
C LEU A 525 17.59 -5.82 -0.67
N VAL A 526 16.81 -6.90 -0.78
CA VAL A 526 17.01 -7.98 -1.73
C VAL A 526 15.73 -8.13 -2.56
N ALA A 527 15.78 -7.68 -3.81
CA ALA A 527 14.64 -7.75 -4.73
C ALA A 527 14.69 -9.02 -5.57
N GLU A 528 13.54 -9.52 -6.03
CA GLU A 528 13.49 -10.62 -6.99
C GLU A 528 12.36 -10.41 -8.00
N SER A 529 12.69 -10.10 -9.26
CA SER A 529 11.73 -10.27 -10.34
C SER A 529 12.40 -10.18 -11.70
N ALA A 530 12.32 -11.25 -12.49
CA ALA A 530 12.76 -11.26 -13.88
C ALA A 530 11.77 -10.55 -14.85
N THR A 531 10.68 -9.97 -14.33
CA THR A 531 9.55 -9.50 -15.18
C THR A 531 9.09 -8.08 -14.91
N ILE A 532 9.56 -7.45 -13.83
CA ILE A 532 9.14 -6.11 -13.46
C ILE A 532 10.35 -5.23 -13.17
N ASP A 533 10.17 -3.93 -13.39
CA ASP A 533 11.19 -2.95 -13.04
C ASP A 533 11.28 -2.80 -11.52
N ILE A 534 12.51 -2.77 -11.03
CA ILE A 534 12.79 -2.72 -9.59
C ILE A 534 13.47 -1.42 -9.21
N VAL A 535 12.99 -0.80 -8.13
CA VAL A 535 13.64 0.34 -7.48
C VAL A 535 13.99 -0.03 -6.04
N GLY A 536 15.27 0.03 -5.68
CA GLY A 536 15.71 -0.21 -4.30
C GLY A 536 15.22 0.88 -3.35
N ILE A 537 15.81 2.07 -3.44
CA ILE A 537 15.45 3.25 -2.63
C ILE A 537 15.15 4.42 -3.56
N VAL A 538 14.09 5.16 -3.27
CA VAL A 538 13.71 6.34 -4.06
C VAL A 538 13.14 7.47 -3.20
N CYS A 539 13.61 8.69 -3.46
CA CYS A 539 13.13 9.92 -2.85
C CYS A 539 13.34 11.12 -3.81
N PRO A 540 12.31 11.83 -4.30
CA PRO A 540 10.90 11.50 -4.22
C PRO A 540 10.54 10.38 -5.22
N THR A 541 9.45 9.68 -4.98
CA THR A 541 8.90 8.68 -5.91
C THR A 541 8.40 9.31 -7.22
N ARG A 542 7.91 10.56 -7.13
CA ARG A 542 7.28 11.35 -8.20
C ARG A 542 7.68 12.81 -8.10
N THR A 543 7.33 13.59 -9.12
CA THR A 543 7.36 15.05 -9.05
C THR A 543 6.48 15.53 -7.89
N PRO A 544 6.96 16.44 -7.03
CA PRO A 544 6.13 17.04 -5.98
C PRO A 544 4.91 17.75 -6.57
N LEU A 545 3.78 17.67 -5.86
CA LEU A 545 2.59 18.46 -6.17
C LEU A 545 2.83 19.92 -5.78
N PRO A 546 2.08 20.88 -6.37
CA PRO A 546 2.00 22.23 -5.83
C PRO A 546 1.67 22.19 -4.33
N ASP A 547 2.40 22.97 -3.52
CA ASP A 547 2.27 23.06 -2.06
C ASP A 547 2.73 21.85 -1.22
N GLU A 548 3.28 20.80 -1.84
CA GLU A 548 4.05 19.81 -1.08
C GLU A 548 5.39 20.39 -0.63
N ILE A 549 5.85 19.93 0.53
CA ILE A 549 7.16 20.36 1.01
C ILE A 549 8.24 19.75 0.12
N PRO A 550 9.32 20.50 -0.19
CA PRO A 550 10.42 19.93 -0.93
C PRO A 550 11.09 18.84 -0.10
N ILE A 551 11.65 17.84 -0.77
CA ILE A 551 12.62 16.97 -0.12
C ILE A 551 13.83 17.81 0.28
N ASP A 552 14.31 17.75 1.52
CA ASP A 552 15.46 18.56 1.99
C ASP A 552 16.22 17.80 3.07
N LYS A 553 17.56 17.90 3.09
CA LYS A 553 18.42 17.25 4.10
C LYS A 553 18.20 15.74 4.23
N ILE A 554 17.95 15.09 3.11
CA ILE A 554 17.79 13.63 3.05
C ILE A 554 19.15 12.96 3.26
N THR A 555 19.24 12.03 4.21
CA THR A 555 20.42 11.18 4.44
C THR A 555 20.10 9.74 4.04
N ILE A 556 20.84 9.21 3.07
CA ILE A 556 20.79 7.79 2.66
C ILE A 556 22.18 7.20 2.87
N ARG A 557 22.35 6.32 3.85
CA ARG A 557 23.69 5.80 4.18
C ARG A 557 23.74 4.37 4.65
N ASN A 558 24.86 3.70 4.39
CA ASN A 558 25.10 2.34 4.88
C ASN A 558 24.00 1.32 4.48
N ASN A 559 23.28 1.53 3.39
CA ASN A 559 22.31 0.55 2.90
C ASN A 559 23.01 -0.47 1.99
N SER A 560 22.54 -1.72 2.00
CA SER A 560 22.95 -2.77 1.07
C SER A 560 21.78 -3.16 0.19
N VAL A 561 21.91 -2.95 -1.12
CA VAL A 561 20.87 -3.24 -2.13
C VAL A 561 21.37 -4.30 -3.11
N LEU A 562 20.65 -5.40 -3.23
CA LEU A 562 20.88 -6.46 -4.21
C LEU A 562 19.64 -6.60 -5.10
N ILE A 563 19.83 -6.42 -6.40
CA ILE A 563 18.83 -6.66 -7.45
C ILE A 563 19.46 -7.68 -8.41
N PRO A 564 19.34 -8.99 -8.16
CA PRO A 564 20.09 -10.01 -8.88
C PRO A 564 19.60 -10.20 -10.32
N ASP A 565 18.32 -9.92 -10.59
CA ASP A 565 17.75 -9.93 -11.94
C ASP A 565 16.51 -9.01 -12.01
N SER A 566 16.38 -8.28 -13.10
CA SER A 566 15.22 -7.44 -13.46
C SER A 566 15.35 -6.88 -14.89
N PRO A 567 14.27 -6.70 -15.66
CA PRO A 567 14.31 -6.11 -17.00
C PRO A 567 14.89 -4.69 -17.05
N ASN A 568 14.61 -3.87 -16.03
CA ASN A 568 15.23 -2.56 -15.81
C ASN A 568 15.31 -2.31 -14.30
N GLY A 569 16.27 -1.52 -13.84
CA GLY A 569 16.31 -1.24 -12.41
C GLY A 569 16.99 0.06 -12.00
N THR A 570 16.77 0.39 -10.73
CA THR A 570 17.39 1.52 -10.06
C THR A 570 17.82 1.10 -8.67
N GLY A 571 19.08 1.38 -8.31
CA GLY A 571 19.60 1.18 -6.97
C GLY A 571 19.02 2.18 -5.99
N ILE A 572 19.58 3.39 -5.98
CA ILE A 572 19.24 4.47 -5.04
C ILE A 572 19.05 5.78 -5.80
N ARG A 573 17.80 6.23 -5.93
CA ARG A 573 17.44 7.50 -6.58
C ARG A 573 17.18 8.60 -5.55
N LEU A 574 17.77 9.77 -5.80
CA LEU A 574 17.49 11.00 -5.07
C LEU A 574 17.21 12.15 -6.05
N GLY A 575 16.08 12.84 -5.86
CA GLY A 575 15.64 13.98 -6.66
C GLY A 575 16.50 15.23 -6.50
N GLU A 576 16.21 16.26 -7.29
CA GLU A 576 16.96 17.53 -7.32
C GLU A 576 16.50 18.57 -6.30
N ASP A 577 15.32 18.41 -5.71
CA ASP A 577 14.77 19.40 -4.79
C ASP A 577 15.54 19.43 -3.48
N GLY A 578 15.67 20.63 -2.92
CA GLY A 578 16.30 20.86 -1.62
C GLY A 578 17.82 20.93 -1.65
N SER A 579 18.42 20.78 -0.47
CA SER A 579 19.85 20.95 -0.23
C SER A 579 20.31 20.11 0.96
N GLY A 580 21.63 20.03 1.18
CA GLY A 580 22.19 19.37 2.35
C GLY A 580 21.97 17.87 2.39
N HIS A 581 21.69 17.24 1.25
CA HIS A 581 21.56 15.79 1.14
C HIS A 581 22.87 15.08 1.45
N VAL A 582 22.80 13.85 1.96
CA VAL A 582 23.95 12.99 2.23
C VAL A 582 23.66 11.62 1.65
N VAL A 583 24.44 11.18 0.66
CA VAL A 583 24.37 9.83 0.07
C VAL A 583 25.74 9.20 0.20
N VAL A 584 25.98 8.41 1.24
CA VAL A 584 27.32 7.88 1.54
C VAL A 584 27.31 6.44 2.01
N SER A 585 28.41 5.73 1.78
CA SER A 585 28.61 4.38 2.33
C SER A 585 27.53 3.37 1.93
N ASN A 586 26.79 3.58 0.84
CA ASN A 586 25.82 2.61 0.34
C ASN A 586 26.47 1.63 -0.63
N THR A 587 25.93 0.42 -0.75
CA THR A 587 26.33 -0.53 -1.78
C THR A 587 25.13 -1.00 -2.59
N VAL A 588 25.25 -0.95 -3.91
CA VAL A 588 24.27 -1.44 -4.88
C VAL A 588 24.92 -2.52 -5.74
N MET A 589 24.30 -3.70 -5.80
CA MET A 589 24.65 -4.76 -6.74
C MET A 589 23.47 -5.07 -7.64
N TYR A 590 23.71 -5.09 -8.96
CA TYR A 590 22.74 -5.47 -9.98
C TYR A 590 23.27 -6.63 -10.81
N GLY A 591 22.54 -7.73 -10.87
CA GLY A 591 22.92 -8.92 -11.62
C GLY A 591 22.21 -9.11 -12.96
N GLY A 592 21.24 -8.24 -13.31
CA GLY A 592 20.51 -8.32 -14.57
C GLY A 592 21.26 -7.71 -15.75
N ASP A 593 20.70 -7.90 -16.96
CA ASP A 593 21.28 -7.45 -18.23
C ASP A 593 20.65 -6.15 -18.77
N GLY A 594 19.62 -5.66 -18.09
CA GLY A 594 18.80 -4.53 -18.52
C GLY A 594 19.41 -3.15 -18.20
N PRO A 595 18.80 -2.07 -18.73
CA PRO A 595 19.10 -0.70 -18.30
C PRO A 595 19.07 -0.57 -16.76
N PHE A 596 20.17 -0.07 -16.20
CA PHE A 596 20.32 0.07 -14.76
C PHE A 596 21.05 1.35 -14.38
N GLY A 597 20.59 1.98 -13.30
CA GLY A 597 21.29 3.09 -12.64
C GLY A 597 21.50 2.79 -11.16
N CYS A 598 22.75 2.65 -10.73
CA CYS A 598 23.09 2.49 -9.32
C CYS A 598 22.67 3.73 -8.52
N TYR A 599 23.02 4.92 -9.02
CA TYR A 599 22.82 6.19 -8.34
C TYR A 599 22.33 7.26 -9.33
N PRO A 600 21.06 7.25 -9.76
CA PRO A 600 20.49 8.35 -10.53
C PRO A 600 20.27 9.53 -9.58
N LEU A 601 21.31 10.36 -9.45
CA LEU A 601 21.36 11.52 -8.57
C LEU A 601 21.50 12.76 -9.44
N TYR A 602 20.73 13.80 -9.19
CA TYR A 602 20.94 15.05 -9.91
C TYR A 602 22.29 15.67 -9.54
N PRO A 603 23.00 16.34 -10.48
CA PRO A 603 24.29 16.97 -10.18
C PRO A 603 24.23 17.97 -9.01
N SER A 604 23.11 18.68 -8.88
CA SER A 604 22.82 19.61 -7.78
C SER A 604 22.92 18.95 -6.40
N VAL A 605 22.63 17.64 -6.29
CA VAL A 605 22.83 16.85 -5.07
C VAL A 605 24.31 16.79 -4.69
N GLY A 606 25.20 16.66 -5.68
CA GLY A 606 26.66 16.70 -5.47
C GLY A 606 27.19 18.11 -5.17
N GLU A 607 26.55 19.15 -5.71
CA GLU A 607 26.94 20.55 -5.49
C GLU A 607 26.49 21.11 -4.14
N THR A 608 25.33 20.68 -3.66
CA THR A 608 24.68 21.21 -2.44
C THR A 608 24.62 20.20 -1.30
N GLY A 609 25.11 18.99 -1.51
CA GLY A 609 25.11 17.88 -0.56
C GLY A 609 26.47 17.18 -0.46
N THR A 610 26.47 15.96 0.07
CA THR A 610 27.64 15.07 0.14
C THR A 610 27.30 13.75 -0.50
N VAL A 611 27.95 13.43 -1.62
CA VAL A 611 27.88 12.13 -2.27
C VAL A 611 29.29 11.58 -2.32
N ASP A 612 29.58 10.54 -1.55
CA ASP A 612 30.93 9.96 -1.50
C ASP A 612 30.94 8.56 -0.87
N HIS A 613 32.01 7.79 -1.10
CA HIS A 613 32.21 6.45 -0.51
C HIS A 613 31.06 5.46 -0.78
N ASN A 614 30.40 5.56 -1.94
CA ASN A 614 29.40 4.61 -2.38
C ASN A 614 30.03 3.50 -3.23
N HIS A 615 29.28 2.42 -3.41
CA HIS A 615 29.72 1.25 -4.14
C HIS A 615 28.66 0.78 -5.13
N CYS A 616 29.09 0.48 -6.36
CA CYS A 616 28.23 -0.05 -7.41
C CYS A 616 28.90 -1.27 -8.06
N TRP A 617 28.13 -2.33 -8.31
CA TRP A 617 28.57 -3.45 -9.13
C TRP A 617 27.44 -3.95 -10.02
N ALA A 618 27.62 -3.83 -11.33
CA ALA A 618 26.64 -4.25 -12.31
C ALA A 618 27.34 -4.98 -13.47
N PRO A 619 27.90 -6.18 -13.25
CA PRO A 619 28.86 -6.81 -14.16
C PRO A 619 28.36 -6.99 -15.58
N ASN A 620 27.06 -7.19 -15.78
CA ASN A 620 26.48 -7.44 -17.10
C ASN A 620 26.14 -6.15 -17.87
N VAL A 621 25.85 -5.06 -17.16
CA VAL A 621 25.63 -3.73 -17.75
C VAL A 621 26.96 -3.00 -17.96
N GLY A 622 27.93 -3.25 -17.08
CA GLY A 622 29.22 -2.59 -17.05
C GLY A 622 29.21 -1.26 -16.29
N PRO A 623 30.34 -0.53 -16.30
CA PRO A 623 30.57 0.65 -15.46
C PRO A 623 29.62 1.81 -15.77
N THR A 624 29.02 1.86 -16.97
CA THR A 624 28.02 2.85 -17.36
C THR A 624 26.73 2.78 -16.54
N ALA A 625 26.55 1.71 -15.74
CA ALA A 625 25.47 1.57 -14.79
C ALA A 625 25.57 2.52 -13.59
N TRP A 626 26.70 3.22 -13.40
CA TRP A 626 26.86 4.13 -12.26
C TRP A 626 25.74 5.18 -12.22
N HIS A 627 25.55 5.89 -13.34
CA HIS A 627 24.56 6.94 -13.47
C HIS A 627 23.98 7.00 -14.90
N PRO A 628 22.64 7.06 -15.08
CA PRO A 628 22.02 7.00 -16.41
C PRO A 628 22.45 8.14 -17.36
N ASN A 629 22.56 9.37 -16.84
CA ASN A 629 22.91 10.55 -17.66
C ASN A 629 24.41 10.83 -17.80
N PHE A 630 25.27 10.28 -16.93
CA PHE A 630 26.71 10.58 -16.89
C PHE A 630 27.58 9.35 -17.19
N GLY A 631 26.96 8.19 -17.38
CA GLY A 631 27.64 6.95 -17.67
C GLY A 631 28.35 6.40 -16.45
N ASP A 632 29.68 6.29 -16.53
CA ASP A 632 30.49 5.67 -15.49
C ASP A 632 30.81 6.61 -14.31
N LEU A 633 31.44 6.05 -13.28
CA LEU A 633 31.86 6.78 -12.08
C LEU A 633 32.78 7.97 -12.42
N ALA A 634 33.68 7.83 -13.39
CA ALA A 634 34.58 8.91 -13.77
C ALA A 634 33.83 10.07 -14.46
N GLY A 635 32.84 9.75 -15.29
CA GLY A 635 31.92 10.71 -15.88
C GLY A 635 31.12 11.46 -14.81
N TRP A 636 30.58 10.75 -13.83
CA TRP A 636 29.87 11.33 -12.68
C TRP A 636 30.77 12.24 -11.83
N GLN A 637 31.97 11.78 -11.46
CA GLN A 637 32.94 12.57 -10.69
C GLN A 637 33.33 13.86 -11.42
N THR A 638 33.48 13.80 -12.75
CA THR A 638 33.78 14.97 -13.58
C THR A 638 32.61 15.95 -13.60
N ALA A 639 31.37 15.47 -13.70
CA ALA A 639 30.18 16.30 -13.80
C ALA A 639 29.78 16.92 -12.44
N SER A 640 29.87 16.17 -11.35
CA SER A 640 29.45 16.60 -10.02
C SER A 640 30.57 17.28 -9.22
N ASN A 641 31.84 17.09 -9.61
CA ASN A 641 33.01 17.48 -8.82
C ASN A 641 32.97 16.92 -7.38
N SER A 642 32.37 15.73 -7.22
CA SER A 642 32.15 15.04 -5.95
C SER A 642 32.51 13.56 -6.07
N ASP A 643 32.24 12.76 -5.03
CA ASP A 643 32.22 11.29 -5.09
C ASP A 643 33.57 10.61 -5.39
N ILE A 644 34.66 11.19 -4.90
CA ILE A 644 36.04 10.79 -5.23
C ILE A 644 36.47 9.44 -4.65
N ASN A 645 35.81 8.96 -3.58
CA ASN A 645 36.16 7.73 -2.87
C ASN A 645 35.23 6.56 -3.21
N SER A 646 34.23 6.79 -4.06
CA SER A 646 33.35 5.74 -4.56
C SER A 646 34.06 4.70 -5.41
N LYS A 647 33.47 3.51 -5.52
CA LYS A 647 34.08 2.37 -6.19
C LYS A 647 33.09 1.63 -7.08
N TYR A 648 33.56 1.24 -8.27
CA TYR A 648 32.89 0.27 -9.14
C TYR A 648 33.72 -1.01 -9.24
N ILE A 649 33.37 -2.02 -8.45
CA ILE A 649 34.14 -3.28 -8.31
C ILE A 649 33.26 -4.37 -7.70
N ASP A 650 33.61 -5.64 -7.81
CA ASP A 650 32.86 -6.73 -7.17
C ASP A 650 32.89 -6.58 -5.62
N PRO A 651 31.73 -6.54 -4.93
CA PRO A 651 31.67 -6.36 -3.47
C PRO A 651 32.25 -7.54 -2.68
N GLN A 652 32.36 -8.72 -3.30
CA GLN A 652 32.78 -9.97 -2.65
C GLN A 652 31.91 -10.33 -1.43
N TYR A 653 30.58 -10.31 -1.62
CA TYR A 653 29.64 -10.77 -0.59
C TYR A 653 29.84 -12.25 -0.21
N THR A 654 29.45 -12.62 1.01
CA THR A 654 29.41 -14.01 1.47
C THR A 654 28.51 -14.87 0.59
N ASN A 655 27.30 -14.38 0.29
CA ASN A 655 26.39 -15.02 -0.65
C ASN A 655 25.49 -13.99 -1.34
N SER A 656 25.60 -13.87 -2.66
CA SER A 656 24.73 -13.01 -3.47
C SER A 656 23.59 -13.77 -4.16
N ASN A 657 23.42 -15.07 -3.87
CA ASN A 657 22.25 -15.81 -4.33
C ASN A 657 20.99 -15.30 -3.62
N ILE A 658 19.94 -15.01 -4.39
CA ILE A 658 18.67 -14.47 -3.91
C ILE A 658 18.06 -15.24 -2.73
N GLU A 659 18.03 -16.59 -2.79
CA GLU A 659 17.32 -17.42 -1.81
C GLU A 659 17.98 -17.39 -0.43
N GLU A 660 19.30 -17.17 -0.41
CA GLU A 660 20.14 -17.23 0.79
C GLU A 660 21.02 -15.97 0.90
N ALA A 661 20.52 -14.83 0.40
CA ALA A 661 21.33 -13.64 0.24
C ALA A 661 21.88 -13.17 1.60
N ASP A 662 23.20 -13.13 1.68
CA ASP A 662 24.02 -12.67 2.78
C ASP A 662 24.98 -11.61 2.23
N LEU A 663 24.61 -10.35 2.45
CA LEU A 663 25.35 -9.18 1.95
C LEU A 663 26.47 -8.75 2.90
N THR A 664 26.90 -9.61 3.82
CA THR A 664 28.14 -9.40 4.57
C THR A 664 29.36 -9.51 3.65
N PRO A 665 30.42 -8.72 3.85
CA PRO A 665 31.70 -8.93 3.15
C PRO A 665 32.30 -10.30 3.49
N SER A 666 32.60 -11.12 2.49
CA SER A 666 33.09 -12.50 2.70
C SER A 666 34.46 -12.58 3.36
N ASN A 667 35.26 -11.52 3.29
CA ASN A 667 36.64 -11.49 3.79
C ASN A 667 37.15 -10.05 3.99
N PRO A 668 38.22 -9.85 4.78
CA PRO A 668 38.81 -8.53 5.03
C PRO A 668 39.41 -7.81 3.82
N GLN A 669 39.59 -8.49 2.68
CA GLN A 669 40.06 -7.90 1.42
C GLN A 669 38.91 -7.44 0.51
N SER A 670 37.65 -7.64 0.91
CA SER A 670 36.52 -7.08 0.20
C SER A 670 36.69 -5.57 0.03
N PRO A 671 36.35 -5.00 -1.15
CA PRO A 671 36.48 -3.57 -1.39
C PRO A 671 35.52 -2.72 -0.56
N LEU A 672 34.53 -3.33 0.10
CA LEU A 672 33.63 -2.66 1.03
C LEU A 672 34.28 -2.39 2.39
N VAL A 673 35.25 -3.22 2.78
CA VAL A 673 35.86 -3.16 4.12
C VAL A 673 36.71 -1.90 4.26
N GLY A 674 36.52 -1.16 5.35
CA GLY A 674 37.27 0.06 5.67
C GLY A 674 37.12 1.20 4.65
N SER A 675 36.06 1.17 3.85
CA SER A 675 35.89 2.05 2.68
C SER A 675 34.66 2.95 2.75
N GLY A 676 33.93 2.94 3.86
CA GLY A 676 32.83 3.85 4.15
C GLY A 676 33.33 5.21 4.61
N HIS A 677 32.44 6.20 4.55
CA HIS A 677 32.75 7.57 4.95
C HIS A 677 33.07 7.65 6.46
N PRO A 678 34.23 8.20 6.87
CA PRO A 678 34.74 8.10 8.24
C PRO A 678 33.90 8.80 9.31
N THR A 679 33.16 9.86 8.94
CA THR A 679 32.39 10.68 9.89
C THR A 679 30.89 10.75 9.61
N LEU A 680 30.44 10.23 8.46
CA LEU A 680 29.04 10.31 8.03
C LEU A 680 28.37 8.94 7.92
N SER A 681 29.14 7.84 8.02
CA SER A 681 28.56 6.52 8.24
C SER A 681 27.84 6.46 9.60
N THR A 682 26.92 5.51 9.74
CA THR A 682 26.29 5.18 11.02
C THR A 682 27.33 4.74 12.06
N THR A 683 27.04 4.91 13.35
CA THR A 683 27.97 4.50 14.42
C THR A 683 27.93 3.00 14.70
N THR A 684 26.85 2.32 14.30
CA THR A 684 26.69 0.87 14.38
C THR A 684 26.12 0.35 13.07
N ASP A 685 26.38 -0.92 12.77
CA ASP A 685 25.79 -1.62 11.63
C ASP A 685 24.38 -2.17 11.95
N ILE A 686 23.79 -2.93 11.02
CA ILE A 686 22.46 -3.53 11.19
C ILE A 686 22.39 -4.56 12.35
N GLU A 687 23.51 -5.21 12.67
CA GLU A 687 23.63 -6.18 13.75
C GLU A 687 23.99 -5.53 15.11
N GLY A 688 24.09 -4.20 15.13
CA GLY A 688 24.50 -3.43 16.32
C GLY A 688 26.00 -3.44 16.59
N LYS A 689 26.84 -3.93 15.67
CA LYS A 689 28.30 -3.87 15.79
C LYS A 689 28.77 -2.43 15.65
N PRO A 690 29.63 -1.91 16.55
CA PRO A 690 30.20 -0.57 16.40
C PRO A 690 31.06 -0.47 15.15
N ARG A 691 30.95 0.66 14.44
CA ARG A 691 31.84 0.98 13.31
C ARG A 691 33.08 1.74 13.78
N GLY A 692 34.23 1.41 13.20
CA GLY A 692 35.52 2.04 13.53
C GLY A 692 35.76 3.38 12.83
N GLU A 693 37.01 3.90 12.91
CA GLU A 693 37.44 5.11 12.18
C GLU A 693 37.43 4.92 10.65
N SER A 694 37.46 3.67 10.19
CA SER A 694 37.32 3.28 8.79
C SER A 694 36.14 2.31 8.70
N PRO A 695 34.90 2.83 8.65
CA PRO A 695 33.70 2.00 8.60
C PRO A 695 33.63 1.22 7.28
N ASN A 696 32.87 0.13 7.25
CA ASN A 696 32.56 -0.55 5.99
C ASN A 696 31.48 0.19 5.18
N ILE A 697 31.50 0.01 3.86
CA ILE A 697 30.36 0.35 2.99
C ILE A 697 29.27 -0.71 3.18
N GLY A 698 28.01 -0.29 3.20
CA GLY A 698 26.83 -1.15 3.32
C GLY A 698 26.38 -1.37 4.75
N ALA A 699 25.38 -2.24 4.92
CA ALA A 699 24.65 -2.44 6.17
C ALA A 699 25.43 -3.20 7.24
N TYR A 700 26.54 -3.86 6.89
CA TYR A 700 27.28 -4.75 7.78
C TYR A 700 28.69 -4.25 8.09
N GLU A 701 29.17 -4.51 9.30
CA GLU A 701 30.55 -4.37 9.74
C GLU A 701 31.17 -5.78 9.95
N LEU A 702 32.41 -5.96 9.49
CA LEU A 702 33.13 -7.24 9.53
C LEU A 702 33.88 -7.43 10.84
#